data_AF-A0AAV8CEF2-F1
#
_entry.id   AF-A0AAV8CEF2-F1
#
_cell.length_a   1.000
_cell.length_b   1.000
_cell.length_c   1.000
_cell.angle_alpha   90.00
_cell.angle_beta   90.00
_cell.angle_gamma   90.00
#
_symmetry.space_group_name_H-M   'P 1'
#
loop_
_entity.id
_entity.type
_entity.pdbx_description
1 polymer ?
#
loop_
_entity_poly.entity_id
_entity_poly.type
_entity_poly.pdbx_seq_one_letter_code
_entity_poly.pdbx_strand_id
1 'polypeptide(L)'
;MKVVQRWNKFLAISCLVTIFIDPLFFFLLSVEKTNKCMVLHWSFGTAIAVARSITDIIFLLHMLLQFRLAYVAPESRVVGAGDLVVEPMKIALHYLRGYFIFDLLVVLPLLQVMILVVIPNYARSFATNYTKNRLYAIVLLQYFLRIFRFVPLLVGQTASGFIFESAWANFVINLFMFVLAGHVVGSLWYLFGLQRVNHCLRDTCASFNKTICSSLIDCAYSGDFRNSSQQLRQEWRDYGPSTNCLDTSSNQFSYGIFQQAVLLTTEHSVITRYSYSLVWGFQQISTLAGNQIPSYFVWEALFTMAIVGLGLLLFALLIGNMQNFLQSLGRRRLEMQLRQRDVEQWMSHRRLPEDLRERVRLAERFLWAANRGVNEEELMSKLPEDIQKDIRRHFFKFLNKVISKLPEDIQRDINHGFLKFLEKVRIFTLLEEPILDAICENLRQKLYIRGSDLLYQGGTVEKMVFIVRGKLESIGADGHVASLQEGDVCGEELITWCLEQHSSGHHKDKWKSRYEGLRLFSERTVRCLTDVEALILCADDLEQVIPLFSRVLRSPRVQWAIRYESPYWRQRAATLIQVAWRSRSNYVEFAVQPELTSPSRKKFFENGVKLRDLGVQQKKLLQLCLDQPKGFTEWSICSVGKYFYRRNSIPIVLRFEDIKELFKNEWLNVSIIQTFIMYLSESLSQSGSNKEIGFMDPECINISQLEESRQQVIEYIVAALKEQCDKRIILAPCYKTSHWFLFVILPFIGRVYILDSLPEPIPNSLKEVFEEAFKSYYHVGYPTQKDSILKWHDFKCPRQPEFVECGYYVCCFMNEIVFNFSGIFPMCLLPDSYSTGDIEKMKETWARYVVENVCKIVNNES
;
A
#
# COMPACT_ATOMS: atom_id res chain seq x y z
N MET A 1 11.53 -14.22 -24.48
CA MET A 1 10.11 -14.36 -24.09
C MET A 1 9.29 -13.06 -24.21
N LYS A 2 9.70 -11.94 -23.59
CA LYS A 2 8.95 -10.65 -23.64
C LYS A 2 8.67 -10.12 -25.06
N VAL A 3 9.63 -10.24 -26.00
CA VAL A 3 9.45 -9.80 -27.40
C VAL A 3 8.37 -10.63 -28.11
N VAL A 4 8.39 -11.95 -27.94
CA VAL A 4 7.38 -12.87 -28.50
C VAL A 4 5.99 -12.56 -27.94
N GLN A 5 5.88 -12.29 -26.63
CA GLN A 5 4.61 -11.89 -26.01
C GLN A 5 4.08 -10.57 -26.58
N ARG A 6 4.95 -9.57 -26.77
CA ARG A 6 4.57 -8.29 -27.41
C ARG A 6 4.13 -8.48 -28.85
N TRP A 7 4.85 -9.30 -29.62
CA TRP A 7 4.49 -9.65 -30.99
C TRP A 7 3.12 -10.34 -31.07
N ASN A 8 2.87 -11.32 -30.20
CA ASN A 8 1.58 -12.02 -30.15
C ASN A 8 0.42 -11.08 -29.77
N LYS A 9 0.63 -10.13 -28.85
CA LYS A 9 -0.36 -9.09 -28.52
C LYS A 9 -0.63 -8.16 -29.70
N PHE A 10 0.43 -7.70 -30.37
CA PHE A 10 0.31 -6.87 -31.57
C PHE A 10 -0.43 -7.61 -32.69
N LEU A 11 -0.09 -8.88 -32.91
CA LEU A 11 -0.75 -9.74 -33.88
C LEU A 11 -2.23 -9.92 -33.56
N ALA A 12 -2.58 -10.21 -32.31
CA ALA A 12 -3.97 -10.36 -31.89
C ALA A 12 -4.79 -9.10 -32.22
N ILE A 13 -4.25 -7.91 -31.95
CA ILE A 13 -4.88 -6.62 -32.29
C ILE A 13 -5.00 -6.48 -33.82
N SER A 14 -3.96 -6.81 -34.59
CA SER A 14 -3.99 -6.76 -36.05
C SER A 14 -5.04 -7.73 -36.65
N CYS A 15 -5.15 -8.94 -36.11
CA CYS A 15 -6.18 -9.91 -36.48
C CYS A 15 -7.58 -9.37 -36.17
N LEU A 16 -7.78 -8.73 -35.02
CA LEU A 16 -9.06 -8.14 -34.63
C LEU A 16 -9.49 -7.02 -35.58
N VAL A 17 -8.57 -6.11 -35.95
CA VAL A 17 -8.80 -5.09 -36.98
C VAL A 17 -9.17 -5.74 -38.31
N THR A 18 -8.50 -6.83 -38.66
CA THR A 18 -8.75 -7.56 -39.91
C THR A 18 -10.16 -8.15 -40.00
N ILE A 19 -10.62 -8.82 -38.93
CA ILE A 19 -11.99 -9.38 -38.87
C ILE A 19 -13.04 -8.26 -38.94
N PHE A 20 -12.72 -7.06 -38.46
CA PHE A 20 -13.63 -5.91 -38.54
C PHE A 20 -13.72 -5.31 -39.95
N ILE A 21 -12.60 -5.29 -40.69
CA ILE A 21 -12.54 -4.75 -42.06
C ILE A 21 -13.32 -5.62 -43.05
N ASP A 22 -13.28 -6.94 -42.90
CA ASP A 22 -13.85 -7.89 -43.88
C ASP A 22 -15.35 -7.69 -44.21
N PRO A 23 -16.26 -7.52 -43.23
CA PRO A 23 -17.67 -7.26 -43.53
C PRO A 23 -17.93 -5.94 -44.25
N LEU A 24 -17.00 -4.97 -44.20
CA LEU A 24 -17.14 -3.70 -44.92
C LEU A 24 -17.21 -3.91 -46.44
N PHE A 25 -16.70 -5.03 -46.95
CA PHE A 25 -16.79 -5.37 -48.36
C PHE A 25 -18.24 -5.58 -48.85
N PHE A 26 -19.20 -5.82 -47.95
CA PHE A 26 -20.62 -5.93 -48.32
C PHE A 26 -21.24 -4.59 -48.70
N PHE A 27 -20.65 -3.46 -48.30
CA PHE A 27 -21.15 -2.11 -48.60
C PHE A 27 -20.61 -1.52 -49.92
N LEU A 28 -19.76 -2.26 -50.65
CA LEU A 28 -19.25 -1.83 -51.96
C LEU A 28 -20.37 -1.58 -52.97
N LEU A 29 -21.46 -2.34 -52.89
CA LEU A 29 -22.59 -2.26 -53.79
C LEU A 29 -23.76 -1.52 -53.14
N SER A 30 -24.41 -0.65 -53.91
CA SER A 30 -25.65 0.04 -53.56
C SER A 30 -26.61 0.05 -54.73
N VAL A 31 -27.79 0.59 -54.54
CA VAL A 31 -28.79 0.77 -55.61
C VAL A 31 -28.94 2.25 -55.90
N GLU A 32 -28.88 2.63 -57.18
CA GLU A 32 -29.23 3.99 -57.60
C GLU A 32 -30.74 4.09 -57.83
N LYS A 33 -31.40 4.96 -57.07
CA LYS A 33 -32.86 5.10 -57.08
C LYS A 33 -33.43 5.52 -58.44
N THR A 34 -32.73 6.40 -59.15
CA THR A 34 -33.20 6.99 -60.42
C THR A 34 -33.10 6.01 -61.57
N ASN A 35 -31.94 5.38 -61.75
CA ASN A 35 -31.69 4.44 -62.84
C ASN A 35 -32.08 2.99 -62.50
N LYS A 36 -32.51 2.72 -61.25
CA LYS A 36 -32.96 1.41 -60.75
C LYS A 36 -31.94 0.31 -61.07
N CYS A 37 -30.69 0.59 -60.73
CA CYS A 37 -29.57 -0.28 -61.06
C CYS A 37 -28.55 -0.33 -59.91
N MET A 38 -27.69 -1.34 -59.97
CA MET A 38 -26.65 -1.58 -58.98
C MET A 38 -25.42 -0.72 -59.27
N VAL A 39 -24.92 -0.01 -58.26
CA VAL A 39 -23.73 0.84 -58.32
C VAL A 39 -22.60 0.21 -57.52
N LEU A 40 -21.40 0.20 -58.08
CA LEU A 40 -20.16 -0.19 -57.39
C LEU A 40 -19.35 1.05 -56.99
N HIS A 41 -19.03 1.18 -55.70
CA HIS A 41 -18.23 2.29 -55.16
C HIS A 41 -16.73 1.96 -55.21
N TRP A 42 -16.08 2.33 -56.32
CA TRP A 42 -14.67 2.01 -56.57
C TRP A 42 -13.68 2.61 -55.56
N SER A 43 -13.83 3.89 -55.21
CA SER A 43 -12.94 4.57 -54.28
C SER A 43 -12.93 3.91 -52.89
N PHE A 44 -14.12 3.58 -52.39
CA PHE A 44 -14.30 2.86 -51.13
C PHE A 44 -13.72 1.43 -51.21
N GLY A 45 -13.99 0.71 -52.30
CA GLY A 45 -13.45 -0.64 -52.52
C GLY A 45 -11.92 -0.66 -52.55
N THR A 46 -11.29 0.29 -53.23
CA THR A 46 -9.82 0.43 -53.27
C THR A 46 -9.27 0.75 -51.89
N ALA A 47 -9.88 1.66 -51.14
CA ALA A 47 -9.43 2.04 -49.80
C ALA A 47 -9.45 0.83 -48.83
N ILE A 48 -10.55 0.05 -48.83
CA ILE A 48 -10.62 -1.17 -48.01
C ILE A 48 -9.58 -2.18 -48.47
N ALA A 49 -9.43 -2.43 -49.78
CA ALA A 49 -8.44 -3.37 -50.31
C ALA A 49 -6.99 -3.01 -49.91
N VAL A 50 -6.65 -1.72 -49.84
CA VAL A 50 -5.34 -1.25 -49.34
C VAL A 50 -5.19 -1.54 -47.85
N ALA A 51 -6.14 -1.12 -47.01
CA ALA A 51 -6.12 -1.37 -45.57
C ALA A 51 -5.99 -2.87 -45.24
N ARG A 52 -6.71 -3.67 -46.03
CA ARG A 52 -6.76 -5.12 -45.99
C ARG A 52 -5.42 -5.77 -46.39
N SER A 53 -4.70 -5.19 -47.34
CA SER A 53 -3.37 -5.66 -47.76
C SER A 53 -2.30 -5.44 -46.67
N ILE A 54 -2.39 -4.32 -45.94
CA ILE A 54 -1.47 -4.01 -44.84
C ILE A 54 -1.55 -5.10 -43.76
N THR A 55 -2.76 -5.52 -43.38
CA THR A 55 -2.91 -6.55 -42.34
C THR A 55 -2.51 -7.95 -42.82
N ASP A 56 -2.71 -8.27 -44.10
CA ASP A 56 -2.24 -9.54 -44.69
C ASP A 56 -0.71 -9.62 -44.72
N ILE A 57 -0.01 -8.51 -44.95
CA ILE A 57 1.47 -8.46 -44.85
C ILE A 57 1.92 -8.75 -43.42
N ILE A 58 1.25 -8.17 -42.42
CA ILE A 58 1.58 -8.43 -41.00
C ILE A 58 1.38 -9.92 -40.67
N PHE A 59 0.28 -10.52 -41.13
CA PHE A 59 0.00 -11.93 -40.89
C PHE A 59 0.96 -12.85 -41.68
N LEU A 60 1.36 -12.47 -42.90
CA LEU A 60 2.40 -13.17 -43.66
C LEU A 60 3.75 -13.15 -42.92
N LEU A 61 4.15 -12.01 -42.37
CA LEU A 61 5.36 -11.93 -41.53
C LEU A 61 5.26 -12.85 -40.31
N HIS A 62 4.08 -12.94 -39.68
CA HIS A 62 3.85 -13.88 -38.58
C HIS A 62 3.97 -15.34 -39.03
N MET A 63 3.38 -15.71 -40.17
CA MET A 63 3.53 -17.04 -40.77
C MET A 63 5.00 -17.39 -41.02
N LEU A 64 5.80 -16.46 -41.55
CA LEU A 64 7.24 -16.67 -41.75
C LEU A 64 7.99 -16.87 -40.43
N LEU A 65 7.59 -16.16 -39.37
CA LEU A 65 8.17 -16.32 -38.03
C LEU A 65 7.83 -17.68 -37.40
N GLN A 66 6.66 -18.26 -37.70
CA GLN A 66 6.26 -19.57 -37.16
C GLN A 66 7.23 -20.71 -37.54
N PHE A 67 7.91 -20.61 -38.69
CA PHE A 67 8.96 -21.56 -39.07
C PHE A 67 10.20 -21.54 -38.16
N ARG A 68 10.36 -20.51 -37.32
CA ARG A 68 11.49 -20.35 -36.40
C ARG A 68 11.07 -20.29 -34.93
N LEU A 69 9.76 -20.33 -34.65
CA LEU A 69 9.25 -20.19 -33.29
C LEU A 69 9.25 -21.56 -32.59
N ALA A 70 9.95 -21.65 -31.46
CA ALA A 70 9.94 -22.85 -30.64
C ALA A 70 8.52 -23.14 -30.13
N TYR A 71 8.12 -24.42 -30.11
CA TYR A 71 6.83 -24.86 -29.59
C TYR A 71 7.00 -25.77 -28.37
N VAL A 72 5.98 -25.80 -27.51
CA VAL A 72 5.96 -26.67 -26.33
C VAL A 72 5.56 -28.08 -26.75
N ALA A 73 6.39 -29.07 -26.44
CA ALA A 73 6.15 -30.47 -26.78
C ALA A 73 4.81 -30.96 -26.18
N PRO A 74 3.94 -31.66 -26.94
CA PRO A 74 2.66 -32.13 -26.42
C PRO A 74 2.80 -33.07 -25.20
N GLU A 75 3.83 -33.92 -25.21
CA GLU A 75 4.13 -34.90 -24.16
C GLU A 75 4.54 -34.23 -22.84
N SER A 76 5.27 -33.11 -22.91
CA SER A 76 5.69 -32.35 -21.72
C SER A 76 4.58 -31.47 -21.13
N ARG A 77 3.46 -31.27 -21.85
CA ARG A 77 2.27 -30.54 -21.32
C ARG A 77 1.50 -31.37 -20.30
N VAL A 78 1.40 -32.68 -20.50
CA VAL A 78 0.66 -33.59 -19.60
C VAL A 78 1.36 -33.71 -18.25
N VAL A 79 2.68 -33.61 -18.24
CA VAL A 79 3.53 -33.68 -17.03
C VAL A 79 3.77 -32.29 -16.40
N GLY A 80 3.31 -31.21 -17.04
CA GLY A 80 3.51 -29.83 -16.58
C GLY A 80 4.94 -29.30 -16.70
N ALA A 81 5.87 -30.07 -17.28
CA ALA A 81 7.27 -29.71 -17.48
C ALA A 81 7.46 -28.63 -18.57
N GLY A 82 6.62 -28.65 -19.61
CA GLY A 82 6.57 -27.57 -20.61
C GLY A 82 7.81 -27.41 -21.49
N ASP A 83 8.57 -28.48 -21.73
CA ASP A 83 9.80 -28.46 -22.53
C ASP A 83 9.60 -27.87 -23.94
N LEU A 84 10.53 -26.99 -24.33
CA LEU A 84 10.53 -26.29 -25.60
C LEU A 84 11.37 -27.03 -26.65
N VAL A 85 10.78 -27.29 -27.80
CA VAL A 85 11.50 -27.83 -28.97
C VAL A 85 12.09 -26.68 -29.77
N VAL A 86 13.43 -26.61 -29.84
CA VAL A 86 14.18 -25.50 -30.47
C VAL A 86 14.80 -25.89 -31.82
N GLU A 87 14.80 -27.18 -32.18
CA GLU A 87 15.42 -27.68 -33.41
C GLU A 87 14.69 -27.17 -34.68
N PRO A 88 15.36 -26.43 -35.59
CA PRO A 88 14.69 -25.76 -36.72
C PRO A 88 13.95 -26.70 -37.67
N MET A 89 14.52 -27.87 -37.96
CA MET A 89 13.90 -28.86 -38.86
C MET A 89 12.62 -29.46 -38.26
N LYS A 90 12.63 -29.73 -36.94
CA LYS A 90 11.44 -30.23 -36.23
C LYS A 90 10.35 -29.16 -36.16
N ILE A 91 10.71 -27.90 -35.91
CA ILE A 91 9.78 -26.77 -35.92
C ILE A 91 9.11 -26.62 -37.29
N ALA A 92 9.91 -26.57 -38.36
CA ALA A 92 9.40 -26.40 -39.72
C ALA A 92 8.46 -27.55 -40.12
N LEU A 93 8.84 -28.80 -39.87
CA LEU A 93 8.00 -29.97 -40.19
C LEU A 93 6.71 -30.00 -39.37
N HIS A 94 6.79 -29.64 -38.09
CA HIS A 94 5.61 -29.55 -37.22
C HIS A 94 4.62 -28.49 -37.74
N TYR A 95 5.11 -27.32 -38.12
CA TYR A 95 4.27 -26.26 -38.67
C TYR A 95 3.67 -26.63 -40.03
N LEU A 96 4.47 -27.22 -40.93
CA LEU A 96 4.02 -27.67 -42.26
C LEU A 96 2.91 -28.73 -42.18
N ARG A 97 3.02 -29.69 -41.25
CA ARG A 97 2.00 -30.73 -41.06
C ARG A 97 0.75 -30.24 -40.32
N GLY A 98 0.89 -29.13 -39.57
CA GLY A 98 -0.19 -28.54 -38.78
C GLY A 98 -0.92 -27.41 -39.50
N TYR A 99 -0.71 -26.18 -39.03
CA TYR A 99 -1.51 -25.02 -39.43
C TYR A 99 -1.05 -24.32 -40.72
N PHE A 100 0.09 -24.69 -41.32
CA PHE A 100 0.64 -23.97 -42.48
C PHE A 100 -0.34 -23.84 -43.65
N ILE A 101 -1.00 -24.92 -44.06
CA ILE A 101 -1.96 -24.90 -45.17
C ILE A 101 -3.14 -23.95 -44.87
N PHE A 102 -3.64 -23.97 -43.64
CA PHE A 102 -4.71 -23.08 -43.20
C PHE A 102 -4.25 -21.62 -43.18
N ASP A 103 -3.07 -21.33 -42.64
CA ASP A 103 -2.48 -19.99 -42.62
C ASP A 103 -2.27 -19.46 -44.04
N LEU A 104 -1.84 -20.32 -44.97
CA LEU A 104 -1.67 -19.97 -46.36
C LEU A 104 -3.00 -19.54 -46.99
N LEU A 105 -4.06 -20.33 -46.81
CA LEU A 105 -5.40 -20.01 -47.32
C LEU A 105 -5.97 -18.70 -46.74
N VAL A 106 -5.65 -18.39 -45.48
CA VAL A 106 -6.07 -17.14 -44.80
C VAL A 106 -5.38 -15.90 -45.36
N VAL A 107 -4.08 -16.01 -45.72
CA VAL A 107 -3.26 -14.92 -46.24
C VAL A 107 -3.54 -14.59 -47.72
N LEU A 108 -4.10 -15.52 -48.49
CA LEU A 108 -4.30 -15.31 -49.94
C LEU A 108 -5.06 -13.99 -50.21
N PRO A 109 -4.56 -13.11 -51.09
CA PRO A 109 -5.20 -11.82 -51.37
C PRO A 109 -6.32 -11.93 -52.42
N LEU A 110 -7.20 -12.94 -52.32
CA LEU A 110 -8.22 -13.23 -53.34
C LEU A 110 -9.16 -12.04 -53.56
N LEU A 111 -9.55 -11.37 -52.48
CA LEU A 111 -10.48 -10.24 -52.53
C LEU A 111 -9.84 -8.98 -53.11
N GLN A 112 -8.58 -8.73 -52.80
CA GLN A 112 -7.81 -7.62 -53.35
C GLN A 112 -7.55 -7.81 -54.85
N VAL A 113 -7.19 -9.02 -55.29
CA VAL A 113 -7.05 -9.34 -56.71
C VAL A 113 -8.38 -9.17 -57.43
N MET A 114 -9.49 -9.61 -56.83
CA MET A 114 -10.81 -9.43 -57.42
C MET A 114 -11.13 -7.94 -57.63
N ILE A 115 -10.94 -7.09 -56.61
CA ILE A 115 -11.34 -5.67 -56.64
C ILE A 115 -10.39 -4.80 -57.47
N LEU A 116 -9.08 -5.02 -57.35
CA LEU A 116 -8.06 -4.16 -57.99
C LEU A 116 -7.69 -4.60 -59.39
N VAL A 117 -7.86 -5.89 -59.74
CA VAL A 117 -7.40 -6.45 -61.02
C VAL A 117 -8.57 -6.99 -61.85
N VAL A 118 -9.43 -7.84 -61.28
CA VAL A 118 -10.46 -8.52 -62.08
C VAL A 118 -11.61 -7.59 -62.43
N ILE A 119 -12.21 -6.91 -61.46
CA ILE A 119 -13.40 -6.07 -61.71
C ILE A 119 -13.08 -4.89 -62.67
N PRO A 120 -11.96 -4.14 -62.53
CA PRO A 120 -11.63 -3.04 -63.44
C PRO A 120 -11.41 -3.52 -64.89
N ASN A 121 -10.68 -4.62 -65.08
CA ASN A 121 -10.33 -5.13 -66.42
C ASN A 121 -11.47 -5.89 -67.09
N TYR A 122 -12.43 -6.40 -66.32
CA TYR A 122 -13.55 -7.19 -66.81
C TYR A 122 -14.91 -6.58 -66.39
N ALA A 123 -15.05 -5.26 -66.47
CA ALA A 123 -16.26 -4.53 -66.07
C ALA A 123 -17.55 -5.09 -66.72
N ARG A 124 -17.48 -5.58 -67.98
CA ARG A 124 -18.60 -6.25 -68.67
C ARG A 124 -18.99 -7.58 -68.01
N SER A 125 -18.03 -8.33 -67.46
CA SER A 125 -18.27 -9.58 -66.72
C SER A 125 -18.87 -9.33 -65.33
N PHE A 126 -18.58 -8.18 -64.72
CA PHE A 126 -19.13 -7.80 -63.41
C PHE A 126 -20.64 -7.54 -63.44
N ALA A 127 -21.19 -7.13 -64.58
CA ALA A 127 -22.64 -6.99 -64.76
C ALA A 127 -23.40 -8.33 -64.66
N THR A 128 -22.69 -9.47 -64.74
CA THR A 128 -23.31 -10.78 -64.58
C THR A 128 -23.53 -11.13 -63.11
N ASN A 129 -24.60 -11.86 -62.80
CA ASN A 129 -24.81 -12.41 -61.45
C ASN A 129 -23.64 -13.24 -60.96
N TYR A 130 -23.07 -13.97 -61.91
CA TYR A 130 -22.12 -15.00 -61.63
C TYR A 130 -20.89 -14.40 -60.96
N THR A 131 -20.43 -13.26 -61.49
CA THR A 131 -19.30 -12.51 -60.95
C THR A 131 -19.62 -11.87 -59.59
N LYS A 132 -20.82 -11.29 -59.41
CA LYS A 132 -21.25 -10.73 -58.11
C LYS A 132 -21.37 -11.79 -57.02
N ASN A 133 -22.02 -12.92 -57.32
CA ASN A 133 -22.17 -14.03 -56.39
C ASN A 133 -20.83 -14.67 -56.04
N ARG A 134 -19.90 -14.78 -57.01
CA ARG A 134 -18.52 -15.20 -56.75
C ARG A 134 -17.78 -14.23 -55.83
N LEU A 135 -17.91 -12.91 -56.04
CA LEU A 135 -17.33 -11.91 -55.14
C LEU A 135 -17.84 -12.12 -53.71
N TYR A 136 -19.15 -12.23 -53.51
CA TYR A 136 -19.73 -12.48 -52.19
C TYR A 136 -19.28 -13.81 -51.58
N ALA A 137 -19.21 -14.87 -52.39
CA ALA A 137 -18.72 -16.17 -51.93
C ALA A 137 -17.26 -16.12 -51.51
N ILE A 138 -16.40 -15.39 -52.24
CA ILE A 138 -15.00 -15.18 -51.87
C ILE A 138 -14.90 -14.41 -50.56
N VAL A 139 -15.65 -13.31 -50.40
CA VAL A 139 -15.68 -12.53 -49.15
C VAL A 139 -16.08 -13.43 -47.97
N LEU A 140 -17.17 -14.17 -48.09
CA LEU A 140 -17.67 -15.07 -47.04
C LEU A 140 -16.69 -16.20 -46.71
N LEU A 141 -16.10 -16.84 -47.73
CA LEU A 141 -15.15 -17.92 -47.55
C LEU A 141 -13.88 -17.45 -46.83
N GLN A 142 -13.28 -16.34 -47.28
CA GLN A 142 -12.10 -15.78 -46.64
C GLN A 142 -12.41 -15.34 -45.21
N TYR A 143 -13.56 -14.72 -45.01
CA TYR A 143 -14.00 -14.28 -43.69
C TYR A 143 -14.15 -15.44 -42.70
N PHE A 144 -14.79 -16.53 -43.13
CA PHE A 144 -14.95 -17.73 -42.30
C PHE A 144 -13.60 -18.35 -41.92
N LEU A 145 -12.69 -18.51 -42.89
CA LEU A 145 -11.34 -19.04 -42.63
C LEU A 145 -10.59 -18.21 -41.58
N ARG A 146 -10.78 -16.88 -41.60
CA ARG A 146 -10.17 -15.96 -40.64
C ARG A 146 -10.78 -16.00 -39.26
N ILE A 147 -12.10 -16.02 -39.17
CA ILE A 147 -12.77 -16.20 -37.87
C ILE A 147 -12.25 -17.49 -37.23
N PHE A 148 -12.25 -18.59 -37.98
CA PHE A 148 -11.79 -19.88 -37.48
C PHE A 148 -10.33 -19.85 -37.01
N ARG A 149 -9.45 -19.11 -37.71
CA ARG A 149 -8.04 -19.01 -37.33
C ARG A 149 -7.76 -18.00 -36.22
N PHE A 150 -8.40 -16.83 -36.24
CA PHE A 150 -8.06 -15.68 -35.41
C PHE A 150 -8.84 -15.64 -34.09
N VAL A 151 -10.07 -16.14 -34.02
CA VAL A 151 -10.84 -16.13 -32.77
C VAL A 151 -10.17 -16.96 -31.66
N PRO A 152 -9.62 -18.17 -31.92
CA PRO A 152 -8.87 -18.90 -30.90
C PRO A 152 -7.65 -18.14 -30.36
N LEU A 153 -7.00 -17.32 -31.20
CA LEU A 153 -5.89 -16.44 -30.81
C LEU A 153 -6.36 -15.25 -29.96
N LEU A 154 -7.63 -14.84 -30.04
CA LEU A 154 -8.19 -13.76 -29.23
C LEU A 154 -8.73 -14.24 -27.88
N VAL A 155 -9.32 -15.45 -27.85
CA VAL A 155 -9.91 -16.07 -26.65
C VAL A 155 -8.84 -16.67 -25.73
N GLY A 156 -7.57 -16.73 -26.16
CA GLY A 156 -6.45 -17.12 -25.29
C GLY A 156 -6.25 -18.63 -25.16
N GLN A 157 -6.79 -19.44 -26.06
CA GLN A 157 -6.52 -20.89 -26.11
C GLN A 157 -5.14 -21.17 -26.74
N THR A 158 -4.07 -20.70 -26.10
CA THR A 158 -2.70 -21.06 -26.48
C THR A 158 -2.00 -21.79 -25.35
N ALA A 159 -1.07 -22.68 -25.72
CA ALA A 159 -0.34 -23.56 -24.80
C ALA A 159 0.42 -22.85 -23.66
N SER A 160 0.55 -21.52 -23.73
CA SER A 160 1.25 -20.68 -22.75
C SER A 160 0.31 -19.93 -21.78
N GLY A 161 -1.00 -20.16 -21.81
CA GLY A 161 -1.98 -19.44 -20.99
C GLY A 161 -2.58 -18.20 -21.67
N PHE A 162 -3.29 -17.37 -20.88
CA PHE A 162 -3.98 -16.16 -21.35
C PHE A 162 -2.99 -15.17 -22.00
N ILE A 163 -3.27 -14.76 -23.25
CA ILE A 163 -2.45 -13.79 -24.01
C ILE A 163 -2.48 -12.39 -23.34
N PHE A 164 -3.60 -12.06 -22.70
CA PHE A 164 -3.74 -10.89 -21.85
C PHE A 164 -3.81 -11.33 -20.40
N GLU A 165 -2.78 -10.96 -19.63
CA GLU A 165 -2.65 -11.28 -18.21
C GLU A 165 -3.71 -10.56 -17.34
N SER A 166 -4.36 -9.51 -17.85
CA SER A 166 -5.34 -8.70 -17.12
C SER A 166 -6.77 -9.18 -17.37
N ALA A 167 -7.51 -9.41 -16.29
CA ALA A 167 -8.95 -9.68 -16.33
C ALA A 167 -9.74 -8.58 -17.06
N TRP A 168 -9.26 -7.33 -17.00
CA TRP A 168 -9.86 -6.19 -17.72
C TRP A 168 -9.72 -6.31 -19.23
N ALA A 169 -8.56 -6.78 -19.72
CA ALA A 169 -8.35 -6.97 -21.15
C ALA A 169 -9.25 -8.07 -21.72
N ASN A 170 -9.44 -9.17 -20.99
CA ASN A 170 -10.38 -10.22 -21.39
C ASN A 170 -11.83 -9.72 -21.43
N PHE A 171 -12.24 -8.87 -20.49
CA PHE A 171 -13.55 -8.21 -20.52
C PHE A 171 -13.73 -7.35 -21.78
N VAL A 172 -12.76 -6.49 -22.10
CA VAL A 172 -12.81 -5.62 -23.29
C VAL A 172 -12.87 -6.43 -24.58
N ILE A 173 -12.10 -7.52 -24.68
CA ILE A 173 -12.11 -8.40 -25.85
C ILE A 173 -13.46 -9.10 -25.99
N ASN A 174 -14.05 -9.60 -24.90
CA ASN A 174 -15.37 -10.22 -24.93
C ASN A 174 -16.47 -9.23 -25.35
N LEU A 175 -16.43 -8.00 -24.83
CA LEU A 175 -17.34 -6.93 -25.26
C LEU A 175 -17.15 -6.60 -26.74
N PHE A 176 -15.90 -6.51 -27.21
CA PHE A 176 -15.61 -6.27 -28.60
C PHE A 176 -16.12 -7.41 -29.50
N MET A 177 -15.97 -8.67 -29.09
CA MET A 177 -16.52 -9.82 -29.82
C MET A 177 -18.05 -9.76 -29.93
N PHE A 178 -18.73 -9.27 -28.90
CA PHE A 178 -20.17 -9.04 -28.93
C PHE A 178 -20.56 -7.96 -29.94
N VAL A 179 -19.86 -6.81 -29.94
CA VAL A 179 -20.06 -5.73 -30.92
C VAL A 179 -19.73 -6.21 -32.34
N LEU A 180 -18.67 -6.99 -32.50
CA LEU A 180 -18.26 -7.57 -33.77
C LEU A 180 -19.32 -8.52 -34.34
N ALA A 181 -19.96 -9.33 -33.50
CA ALA A 181 -21.08 -10.16 -33.94
C ALA A 181 -22.26 -9.32 -34.45
N GLY A 182 -22.58 -8.22 -33.76
CA GLY A 182 -23.57 -7.24 -34.22
C GLY A 182 -23.20 -6.61 -35.57
N HIS A 183 -21.93 -6.22 -35.74
CA HIS A 183 -21.39 -5.72 -37.01
C HIS A 183 -21.56 -6.72 -38.16
N VAL A 184 -21.23 -7.98 -37.94
CA VAL A 184 -21.38 -9.05 -38.95
C VAL A 184 -22.85 -9.28 -39.30
N VAL A 185 -23.71 -9.40 -38.29
CA VAL A 185 -25.15 -9.62 -38.50
C VAL A 185 -25.78 -8.47 -39.27
N GLY A 186 -25.45 -7.22 -38.91
CA GLY A 186 -25.91 -6.03 -39.62
C GLY A 186 -25.42 -5.98 -41.07
N SER A 187 -24.15 -6.33 -41.30
CA SER A 187 -23.56 -6.36 -42.65
C SER A 187 -24.17 -7.47 -43.52
N LEU A 188 -24.46 -8.64 -42.95
CA LEU A 188 -25.18 -9.72 -43.64
C LEU A 188 -26.63 -9.35 -43.95
N TRP A 189 -27.30 -8.66 -43.04
CA TRP A 189 -28.65 -8.15 -43.28
C TRP A 189 -28.70 -7.16 -44.45
N TYR A 190 -27.75 -6.22 -44.50
CA TYR A 190 -27.59 -5.33 -45.65
C TYR A 190 -27.34 -6.11 -46.95
N LEU A 191 -26.42 -7.08 -46.93
CA LEU A 191 -26.10 -7.91 -48.10
C LEU A 191 -27.32 -8.69 -48.60
N PHE A 192 -28.05 -9.35 -47.70
CA PHE A 192 -29.23 -10.12 -48.06
C PHE A 192 -30.36 -9.22 -48.56
N GLY A 193 -30.59 -8.04 -47.96
CA GLY A 193 -31.51 -7.04 -48.48
C GLY A 193 -31.14 -6.61 -49.90
N LEU A 194 -29.86 -6.32 -50.15
CA LEU A 194 -29.35 -5.99 -51.47
C LEU A 194 -29.53 -7.13 -52.49
N GLN A 195 -29.31 -8.39 -52.07
CA GLN A 195 -29.56 -9.56 -52.92
C GLN A 195 -31.05 -9.74 -53.25
N ARG A 196 -31.95 -9.45 -52.30
CA ARG A 196 -33.40 -9.46 -52.54
C ARG A 196 -33.80 -8.39 -53.57
N VAL A 197 -33.23 -7.18 -53.49
CA VAL A 197 -33.46 -6.14 -54.50
C VAL A 197 -32.95 -6.57 -55.87
N ASN A 198 -31.73 -7.10 -55.96
CA ASN A 198 -31.17 -7.60 -57.22
C ASN A 198 -32.00 -8.76 -57.80
N HIS A 199 -32.60 -9.62 -56.97
CA HIS A 199 -33.52 -10.66 -57.41
C HIS A 199 -34.81 -10.06 -58.00
N CYS A 200 -35.46 -9.13 -57.29
CA CYS A 200 -36.65 -8.45 -57.78
C CYS A 200 -36.41 -7.73 -59.11
N LEU A 201 -35.30 -6.97 -59.21
CA LEU A 201 -34.95 -6.25 -60.43
C LEU A 201 -34.76 -7.21 -61.61
N ARG A 202 -34.32 -8.44 -61.36
CA ARG A 202 -34.11 -9.45 -62.41
C ARG A 202 -35.35 -10.16 -62.86
N ASP A 203 -36.23 -10.50 -61.92
CA ASP A 203 -37.51 -11.10 -62.27
C ASP A 203 -38.31 -10.10 -63.13
N THR A 204 -38.26 -8.83 -62.74
CA THR A 204 -38.80 -7.70 -63.51
C THR A 204 -38.09 -7.51 -64.86
N CYS A 205 -36.78 -7.70 -64.88
CA CYS A 205 -35.98 -7.57 -66.09
C CYS A 205 -36.30 -8.65 -67.13
N ALA A 206 -36.55 -9.88 -66.66
CA ALA A 206 -36.96 -11.01 -67.49
C ALA A 206 -38.34 -10.78 -68.14
N SER A 207 -39.23 -10.03 -67.46
CA SER A 207 -40.54 -9.64 -68.01
C SER A 207 -40.49 -8.41 -68.92
N PHE A 208 -39.44 -7.59 -68.84
CA PHE A 208 -39.29 -6.36 -69.64
C PHE A 208 -38.76 -6.61 -71.06
N ASN A 209 -37.56 -7.19 -71.20
CA ASN A 209 -36.98 -7.56 -72.51
C ASN A 209 -35.82 -8.57 -72.35
N LYS A 210 -35.92 -9.74 -72.99
CA LYS A 210 -34.99 -10.87 -72.77
C LYS A 210 -33.56 -10.65 -73.29
N THR A 211 -33.31 -9.73 -74.21
CA THR A 211 -32.01 -9.64 -74.92
C THR A 211 -31.02 -8.62 -74.37
N ILE A 212 -31.47 -7.50 -73.77
CA ILE A 212 -30.57 -6.37 -73.40
C ILE A 212 -30.78 -5.90 -71.95
N CYS A 213 -31.69 -6.52 -71.20
CA CYS A 213 -32.05 -5.99 -69.88
C CYS A 213 -30.96 -6.18 -68.79
N SER A 214 -30.06 -7.16 -68.92
CA SER A 214 -28.97 -7.36 -67.94
C SER A 214 -27.98 -6.19 -67.86
N SER A 215 -27.85 -5.38 -68.91
CA SER A 215 -27.03 -4.15 -68.88
C SER A 215 -27.74 -2.95 -68.22
N LEU A 216 -29.05 -3.05 -67.98
CA LEU A 216 -29.83 -1.97 -67.37
C LEU A 216 -29.80 -2.04 -65.85
N ILE A 217 -29.75 -3.25 -65.28
CA ILE A 217 -29.69 -3.49 -63.82
C ILE A 217 -28.32 -3.15 -63.20
N ASP A 218 -27.33 -2.77 -64.01
CA ASP A 218 -25.99 -2.36 -63.57
C ASP A 218 -25.65 -0.96 -64.07
N CYS A 219 -25.32 -0.06 -63.15
CA CYS A 219 -25.02 1.34 -63.48
C CYS A 219 -23.58 1.54 -63.98
N ALA A 220 -22.69 0.57 -63.73
CA ALA A 220 -21.28 0.63 -64.13
C ALA A 220 -21.05 0.43 -65.65
N TYR A 221 -22.08 -0.02 -66.38
CA TYR A 221 -22.02 -0.30 -67.82
C TYR A 221 -22.56 0.90 -68.62
N SER A 222 -21.84 2.02 -68.61
CA SER A 222 -22.17 3.21 -69.42
C SER A 222 -21.26 3.41 -70.64
N GLY A 223 -20.32 2.50 -70.89
CA GLY A 223 -19.47 2.50 -72.09
C GLY A 223 -19.99 1.52 -73.15
N ASP A 224 -20.25 2.04 -74.36
CA ASP A 224 -20.31 1.36 -75.68
C ASP A 224 -21.64 1.10 -76.41
N PHE A 225 -22.82 1.48 -75.93
CA PHE A 225 -24.04 1.40 -76.76
C PHE A 225 -24.63 2.79 -77.04
N ARG A 226 -24.48 3.26 -78.29
CA ARG A 226 -25.07 4.48 -78.87
C ARG A 226 -26.59 4.53 -78.67
N ASN A 227 -27.15 5.73 -78.57
CA ASN A 227 -28.56 6.21 -78.61
C ASN A 227 -29.74 5.26 -78.26
N SER A 228 -29.79 4.03 -78.77
CA SER A 228 -30.80 3.01 -78.43
C SER A 228 -30.74 2.56 -76.97
N SER A 229 -29.57 2.63 -76.32
CA SER A 229 -29.41 2.31 -74.90
C SER A 229 -30.03 3.35 -73.96
N GLN A 230 -30.08 4.63 -74.38
CA GLN A 230 -30.61 5.73 -73.56
C GLN A 230 -32.14 5.72 -73.54
N GLN A 231 -32.76 5.38 -74.66
CA GLN A 231 -34.20 5.18 -74.77
C GLN A 231 -34.66 3.96 -73.95
N LEU A 232 -33.99 2.81 -74.10
CA LEU A 232 -34.28 1.61 -73.27
C LEU A 232 -34.08 1.87 -71.77
N ARG A 233 -33.10 2.71 -71.40
CA ARG A 233 -32.89 3.12 -70.00
C ARG A 233 -33.98 4.06 -69.51
N GLN A 234 -34.54 4.93 -70.36
CA GLN A 234 -35.73 5.73 -70.04
C GLN A 234 -36.95 4.85 -69.85
N GLU A 235 -37.22 3.93 -70.77
CA GLU A 235 -38.33 2.98 -70.67
C GLU A 235 -38.23 2.12 -69.40
N TRP A 236 -37.01 1.68 -69.02
CA TRP A 236 -36.77 0.99 -67.75
C TRP A 236 -37.07 1.86 -66.53
N ARG A 237 -36.68 3.14 -66.55
CA ARG A 237 -37.00 4.08 -65.47
C ARG A 237 -38.49 4.34 -65.33
N ASP A 238 -39.24 4.29 -66.41
CA ASP A 238 -40.68 4.53 -66.39
C ASP A 238 -41.50 3.24 -66.20
N TYR A 239 -40.85 2.07 -66.29
CA TYR A 239 -41.49 0.77 -66.11
C TYR A 239 -41.92 0.56 -64.65
N GLY A 240 -43.23 0.62 -64.38
CA GLY A 240 -43.84 0.50 -63.04
C GLY A 240 -43.31 -0.67 -62.18
N PRO A 241 -43.24 -1.91 -62.69
CA PRO A 241 -42.73 -3.05 -61.93
C PRO A 241 -41.29 -2.88 -61.41
N SER A 242 -40.44 -2.15 -62.13
CA SER A 242 -39.06 -1.89 -61.67
C SER A 242 -39.03 -0.87 -60.52
N THR A 243 -40.01 0.05 -60.46
CA THR A 243 -40.19 0.95 -59.31
C THR A 243 -40.62 0.17 -58.08
N ASN A 244 -41.48 -0.83 -58.24
CA ASN A 244 -42.03 -1.63 -57.14
C ASN A 244 -40.94 -2.44 -56.41
N CYS A 245 -39.81 -2.73 -57.07
CA CYS A 245 -38.66 -3.33 -56.40
C CYS A 245 -38.01 -2.41 -55.37
N LEU A 246 -38.13 -1.09 -55.51
CA LEU A 246 -37.58 -0.11 -54.55
C LEU A 246 -38.65 0.52 -53.66
N ASP A 247 -39.93 0.31 -53.99
CA ASP A 247 -41.08 0.75 -53.21
C ASP A 247 -41.63 -0.39 -52.34
N THR A 248 -41.24 -0.37 -51.07
CA THR A 248 -41.65 -1.34 -50.07
C THR A 248 -43.10 -1.24 -49.63
N SER A 249 -43.84 -0.21 -50.06
CA SER A 249 -45.27 -0.04 -49.74
C SER A 249 -46.19 -0.80 -50.69
N SER A 250 -45.70 -1.14 -51.88
CA SER A 250 -46.47 -1.79 -52.95
C SER A 250 -46.90 -3.23 -52.64
N ASN A 251 -46.30 -3.89 -51.63
CA ASN A 251 -46.51 -5.29 -51.24
C ASN A 251 -46.41 -6.34 -52.37
N GLN A 252 -45.92 -5.97 -53.57
CA GLN A 252 -45.81 -6.89 -54.71
C GLN A 252 -44.65 -7.88 -54.56
N PHE A 253 -43.58 -7.48 -53.87
CA PHE A 253 -42.45 -8.34 -53.54
C PHE A 253 -42.28 -8.42 -52.01
N SER A 254 -42.33 -9.62 -51.45
CA SER A 254 -42.22 -9.81 -50.00
C SER A 254 -40.78 -9.67 -49.54
N TYR A 255 -40.47 -8.55 -48.89
CA TYR A 255 -39.14 -8.26 -48.35
C TYR A 255 -38.95 -8.68 -46.88
N GLY A 256 -40.03 -8.89 -46.13
CA GLY A 256 -39.96 -9.32 -44.73
C GLY A 256 -39.06 -8.42 -43.88
N ILE A 257 -38.16 -9.02 -43.08
CA ILE A 257 -37.16 -8.32 -42.25
C ILE A 257 -36.22 -7.41 -43.04
N PHE A 258 -36.14 -7.55 -44.37
CA PHE A 258 -35.27 -6.73 -45.23
C PHE A 258 -35.94 -5.44 -45.72
N GLN A 259 -37.19 -5.17 -45.36
CA GLN A 259 -37.92 -3.99 -45.85
C GLN A 259 -37.15 -2.68 -45.61
N GLN A 260 -36.61 -2.49 -44.40
CA GLN A 260 -35.77 -1.32 -44.11
C GLN A 260 -34.42 -1.35 -44.83
N ALA A 261 -33.83 -2.53 -45.06
CA ALA A 261 -32.59 -2.66 -45.80
C ALA A 261 -32.77 -2.21 -47.26
N VAL A 262 -33.92 -2.50 -47.90
CA VAL A 262 -34.21 -2.05 -49.27
C VAL A 262 -34.09 -0.53 -49.37
N LEU A 263 -34.75 0.21 -48.49
CA LEU A 263 -34.68 1.68 -48.46
C LEU A 263 -33.24 2.15 -48.23
N LEU A 264 -32.53 1.52 -47.28
CA LEU A 264 -31.15 1.83 -46.96
C LEU A 264 -30.20 1.60 -48.14
N THR A 265 -30.42 0.59 -48.98
CA THR A 265 -29.57 0.34 -50.16
C THR A 265 -29.62 1.47 -51.20
N THR A 266 -30.65 2.32 -51.16
CA THR A 266 -30.79 3.48 -52.06
C THR A 266 -30.05 4.72 -51.57
N GLU A 267 -29.54 4.72 -50.34
CA GLU A 267 -28.79 5.83 -49.77
C GLU A 267 -27.38 5.94 -50.38
N HIS A 268 -27.02 7.14 -50.85
CA HIS A 268 -25.73 7.38 -51.50
C HIS A 268 -24.55 7.23 -50.53
N SER A 269 -24.69 7.73 -49.29
CA SER A 269 -23.63 7.73 -48.29
C SER A 269 -23.35 6.31 -47.77
N VAL A 270 -22.12 5.83 -47.97
CA VAL A 270 -21.63 4.56 -47.40
C VAL A 270 -21.70 4.57 -45.87
N ILE A 271 -21.42 5.73 -45.25
CA ILE A 271 -21.44 5.89 -43.79
C ILE A 271 -22.86 5.69 -43.26
N THR A 272 -23.87 6.26 -43.92
CA THR A 272 -25.28 6.07 -43.51
C THR A 272 -25.67 4.60 -43.62
N ARG A 273 -25.35 3.95 -44.74
CA ARG A 273 -25.62 2.53 -44.96
C ARG A 273 -24.96 1.65 -43.90
N TYR A 274 -23.70 1.90 -43.61
CA TYR A 274 -22.94 1.18 -42.60
C TYR A 274 -23.51 1.39 -41.18
N SER A 275 -23.67 2.65 -40.75
CA SER A 275 -24.08 2.97 -39.38
C SER A 275 -25.48 2.43 -39.05
N TYR A 276 -26.45 2.56 -39.97
CA TYR A 276 -27.80 2.03 -39.75
C TYR A 276 -27.82 0.50 -39.75
N SER A 277 -27.02 -0.15 -40.60
CA SER A 277 -26.90 -1.61 -40.60
C SER A 277 -26.25 -2.12 -39.31
N LEU A 278 -25.24 -1.42 -38.79
CA LEU A 278 -24.59 -1.72 -37.52
C LEU A 278 -25.57 -1.60 -36.34
N VAL A 279 -26.35 -0.50 -36.30
CA VAL A 279 -27.39 -0.31 -35.27
C VAL A 279 -28.40 -1.44 -35.30
N TRP A 280 -28.89 -1.81 -36.50
CA TRP A 280 -29.81 -2.93 -36.65
C TRP A 280 -29.19 -4.23 -36.12
N GLY A 281 -27.99 -4.60 -36.57
CA GLY A 281 -27.33 -5.84 -36.14
C GLY A 281 -27.06 -5.91 -34.64
N PHE A 282 -26.60 -4.81 -34.05
CA PHE A 282 -26.38 -4.70 -32.60
C PHE A 282 -27.68 -4.82 -31.82
N GLN A 283 -28.75 -4.18 -32.28
CA GLN A 283 -30.08 -4.31 -31.68
C GLN A 283 -30.56 -5.76 -31.72
N GLN A 284 -30.40 -6.46 -32.84
CA GLN A 284 -30.85 -7.85 -32.97
C GLN A 284 -30.11 -8.81 -32.05
N ILE A 285 -28.77 -8.69 -31.93
CA ILE A 285 -27.96 -9.51 -31.02
C ILE A 285 -28.27 -9.19 -29.56
N SER A 286 -28.54 -7.93 -29.21
CA SER A 286 -28.82 -7.51 -27.84
C SER A 286 -30.23 -7.84 -27.36
N THR A 287 -31.21 -7.90 -28.26
CA THR A 287 -32.63 -8.13 -27.95
C THR A 287 -33.12 -9.53 -28.31
N LEU A 288 -32.21 -10.42 -28.71
CA LEU A 288 -32.54 -11.80 -29.13
C LEU A 288 -33.60 -11.83 -30.26
N ALA A 289 -33.52 -10.86 -31.16
CA ALA A 289 -34.46 -10.63 -32.26
C ALA A 289 -35.96 -10.49 -31.91
N GLY A 290 -36.30 -10.03 -30.72
CA GLY A 290 -37.68 -10.03 -30.19
C GLY A 290 -38.77 -9.29 -30.99
N ASN A 291 -38.41 -8.48 -31.99
CA ASN A 291 -39.36 -7.68 -32.79
C ASN A 291 -39.38 -8.03 -34.29
N GLN A 292 -38.70 -9.09 -34.73
CA GLN A 292 -38.62 -9.44 -36.15
C GLN A 292 -39.63 -10.54 -36.50
N ILE A 293 -40.43 -10.31 -37.54
CA ILE A 293 -41.36 -11.29 -38.08
C ILE A 293 -40.88 -11.64 -39.49
N PRO A 294 -40.30 -12.84 -39.70
CA PRO A 294 -39.84 -13.23 -41.02
C PRO A 294 -41.02 -13.46 -41.97
N SER A 295 -40.82 -13.21 -43.26
CA SER A 295 -41.76 -13.66 -44.30
C SER A 295 -41.75 -15.20 -44.43
N TYR A 296 -42.64 -15.74 -45.26
CA TYR A 296 -42.64 -17.18 -45.62
C TYR A 296 -41.42 -17.63 -46.43
N PHE A 297 -40.42 -16.76 -46.62
CA PHE A 297 -39.15 -17.10 -47.23
C PHE A 297 -38.27 -17.91 -46.26
N VAL A 298 -38.06 -19.19 -46.55
CA VAL A 298 -37.35 -20.14 -45.68
C VAL A 298 -35.98 -19.63 -45.22
N TRP A 299 -35.20 -19.00 -46.11
CA TRP A 299 -33.87 -18.49 -45.77
C TRP A 299 -33.90 -17.33 -44.77
N GLU A 300 -34.97 -16.53 -44.76
CA GLU A 300 -35.18 -15.47 -43.78
C GLU A 300 -35.51 -16.02 -42.39
N ALA A 301 -36.33 -17.07 -42.35
CA ALA A 301 -36.63 -17.79 -41.12
C ALA A 301 -35.36 -18.44 -40.55
N LEU A 302 -34.56 -19.12 -41.38
CA LEU A 302 -33.28 -19.72 -40.97
C LEU A 302 -32.28 -18.67 -40.47
N PHE A 303 -32.18 -17.52 -41.15
CA PHE A 303 -31.31 -16.42 -40.73
C PHE A 303 -31.76 -15.83 -39.38
N THR A 304 -33.06 -15.59 -39.20
CA THR A 304 -33.63 -15.11 -37.93
C THR A 304 -33.37 -16.11 -36.79
N MET A 305 -33.61 -17.41 -37.01
CA MET A 305 -33.30 -18.46 -36.02
C MET A 305 -31.80 -18.49 -35.66
N ALA A 306 -30.91 -18.33 -36.64
CA ALA A 306 -29.47 -18.27 -36.41
C ALA A 306 -29.07 -17.05 -35.58
N ILE A 307 -29.66 -15.87 -35.83
CA ILE A 307 -29.44 -14.65 -35.04
C ILE A 307 -29.90 -14.85 -33.60
N VAL A 308 -31.08 -15.44 -33.38
CA VAL A 308 -31.60 -15.71 -32.03
C VAL A 308 -30.66 -16.65 -31.27
N GLY A 309 -30.25 -17.77 -31.88
CA GLY A 309 -29.33 -18.72 -31.28
C GLY A 309 -27.95 -18.12 -30.97
N LEU A 310 -27.40 -17.34 -31.91
CA LEU A 310 -26.14 -16.63 -31.71
C LEU A 310 -26.24 -15.57 -30.61
N GLY A 311 -27.32 -14.79 -30.59
CA GLY A 311 -27.59 -13.79 -29.56
C GLY A 311 -27.68 -14.41 -28.17
N LEU A 312 -28.43 -15.51 -28.02
CA LEU A 312 -28.54 -16.24 -26.75
C LEU A 312 -27.18 -16.71 -26.23
N LEU A 313 -26.38 -17.33 -27.11
CA LEU A 313 -25.05 -17.82 -26.76
C LEU A 313 -24.13 -16.67 -26.33
N LEU A 314 -24.03 -15.61 -27.14
CA LEU A 314 -23.13 -14.50 -26.87
C LEU A 314 -23.55 -13.69 -25.65
N PHE A 315 -24.84 -13.51 -25.41
CA PHE A 315 -25.35 -12.81 -24.24
C PHE A 315 -25.08 -13.60 -22.95
N ALA A 316 -25.27 -14.92 -22.97
CA ALA A 316 -24.90 -15.79 -21.85
C ALA A 316 -23.40 -15.75 -21.55
N LEU A 317 -22.55 -15.79 -22.58
CA LEU A 317 -21.09 -15.66 -22.43
C LEU A 317 -20.69 -14.28 -21.89
N LEU A 318 -21.35 -13.21 -22.32
CA LEU A 318 -21.09 -11.85 -21.83
C LEU A 318 -21.41 -11.73 -20.34
N ILE A 319 -22.58 -12.22 -19.91
CA ILE A 319 -22.99 -12.22 -18.50
C ILE A 319 -22.02 -13.07 -17.66
N GLY A 320 -21.72 -14.30 -18.08
CA GLY A 320 -20.81 -15.19 -17.35
C GLY A 320 -19.41 -14.58 -17.18
N ASN A 321 -18.88 -13.97 -18.24
CA ASN A 321 -17.57 -13.31 -18.19
C ASN A 321 -17.59 -12.02 -17.36
N MET A 322 -18.68 -11.23 -17.43
CA MET A 322 -18.86 -10.06 -16.58
C MET A 322 -18.91 -10.43 -15.09
N GLN A 323 -19.62 -11.51 -14.76
CA GLN A 323 -19.68 -12.03 -13.39
C GLN A 323 -18.30 -12.45 -12.89
N ASN A 324 -17.53 -13.20 -13.69
CA ASN A 324 -16.16 -13.60 -13.35
C ASN A 324 -15.24 -12.37 -13.14
N PHE A 325 -15.34 -11.36 -14.00
CA PHE A 325 -14.57 -10.12 -13.88
C PHE A 325 -14.91 -9.37 -12.58
N LEU A 326 -16.20 -9.15 -12.31
CA LEU A 326 -16.66 -8.47 -11.09
C LEU A 326 -16.24 -9.23 -9.83
N GLN A 327 -16.33 -10.57 -9.85
CA GLN A 327 -15.85 -11.42 -8.78
C GLN A 327 -14.33 -11.30 -8.61
N SER A 328 -13.55 -11.18 -9.68
CA SER A 328 -12.10 -11.00 -9.59
C SER A 328 -11.69 -9.68 -8.95
N LEU A 329 -12.38 -8.58 -9.25
CA LEU A 329 -12.17 -7.27 -8.60
C LEU A 329 -12.51 -7.32 -7.11
N GLY A 330 -13.60 -8.04 -6.79
CA GLY A 330 -14.08 -8.20 -5.43
C GLY A 330 -13.38 -9.30 -4.64
N ARG A 331 -12.55 -10.16 -5.26
CA ARG A 331 -12.08 -11.42 -4.66
C ARG A 331 -11.43 -11.19 -3.30
N ARG A 332 -10.54 -10.21 -3.21
CA ARG A 332 -9.83 -9.89 -1.97
C ARG A 332 -10.78 -9.40 -0.87
N ARG A 333 -11.71 -8.51 -1.22
CA ARG A 333 -12.73 -7.99 -0.29
C ARG A 333 -13.71 -9.08 0.13
N LEU A 334 -14.09 -9.95 -0.80
CA LEU A 334 -14.99 -11.07 -0.55
C LEU A 334 -14.32 -12.09 0.38
N GLU A 335 -13.06 -12.45 0.14
CA GLU A 335 -12.26 -13.32 1.02
C GLU A 335 -12.20 -12.75 2.45
N MET A 336 -11.96 -11.44 2.60
CA MET A 336 -12.00 -10.76 3.91
C MET A 336 -13.37 -10.91 4.58
N GLN A 337 -14.45 -10.62 3.84
CA GLN A 337 -15.81 -10.62 4.37
C GLN A 337 -16.28 -12.02 4.76
N LEU A 338 -15.94 -13.03 3.96
CA LEU A 338 -16.21 -14.44 4.27
C LEU A 338 -15.46 -14.85 5.53
N ARG A 339 -14.15 -14.58 5.61
CA ARG A 339 -13.34 -14.89 6.80
C ARG A 339 -13.89 -14.18 8.05
N GLN A 340 -14.23 -12.90 7.95
CA GLN A 340 -14.82 -12.17 9.07
C GLN A 340 -16.16 -12.78 9.53
N ARG A 341 -17.00 -13.22 8.59
CA ARG A 341 -18.26 -13.91 8.90
C ARG A 341 -18.01 -15.25 9.59
N ASP A 342 -17.08 -16.04 9.07
CA ASP A 342 -16.76 -17.36 9.63
C ASP A 342 -16.21 -17.24 11.06
N VAL A 343 -15.33 -16.26 11.29
CA VAL A 343 -14.81 -15.95 12.63
C VAL A 343 -15.94 -15.49 13.56
N GLU A 344 -16.82 -14.58 13.13
CA GLU A 344 -17.94 -14.12 13.97
C GLU A 344 -18.92 -15.26 14.30
N GLN A 345 -19.22 -16.13 13.33
CA GLN A 345 -20.03 -17.33 13.56
C GLN A 345 -19.37 -18.29 14.56
N TRP A 346 -18.07 -18.53 14.42
CA TRP A 346 -17.30 -19.35 15.35
C TRP A 346 -17.32 -18.75 16.77
N MET A 347 -17.11 -17.44 16.92
CA MET A 347 -17.16 -16.75 18.22
C MET A 347 -18.54 -16.82 18.87
N SER A 348 -19.60 -16.64 18.07
CA SER A 348 -20.99 -16.73 18.51
C SER A 348 -21.35 -18.16 18.95
N HIS A 349 -20.98 -19.17 18.15
CA HIS A 349 -21.22 -20.57 18.46
C HIS A 349 -20.52 -21.02 19.75
N ARG A 350 -19.30 -20.52 19.99
CA ARG A 350 -18.54 -20.76 21.24
C ARG A 350 -18.97 -19.87 22.40
N ARG A 351 -19.92 -18.94 22.19
CA ARG A 351 -20.43 -18.00 23.20
C ARG A 351 -19.32 -17.21 23.89
N LEU A 352 -18.33 -16.74 23.13
CA LEU A 352 -17.25 -15.94 23.69
C LEU A 352 -17.77 -14.62 24.28
N PRO A 353 -17.19 -14.10 25.38
CA PRO A 353 -17.53 -12.79 25.93
C PRO A 353 -17.14 -11.65 24.97
N GLU A 354 -17.85 -10.52 25.04
CA GLU A 354 -17.70 -9.43 24.04
C GLU A 354 -16.29 -8.83 24.02
N ASP A 355 -15.65 -8.70 25.19
CA ASP A 355 -14.26 -8.20 25.29
C ASP A 355 -13.28 -9.09 24.49
N LEU A 356 -13.46 -10.42 24.55
CA LEU A 356 -12.63 -11.35 23.79
C LEU A 356 -12.96 -11.29 22.30
N ARG A 357 -14.24 -11.11 21.94
CA ARG A 357 -14.65 -10.94 20.54
C ARG A 357 -14.04 -9.68 19.93
N GLU A 358 -14.04 -8.58 20.66
CA GLU A 358 -13.42 -7.33 20.23
C GLU A 358 -11.92 -7.51 19.99
N ARG A 359 -11.21 -8.18 20.90
CA ARG A 359 -9.79 -8.52 20.73
C ARG A 359 -9.54 -9.41 19.52
N VAL A 360 -10.37 -10.42 19.27
CA VAL A 360 -10.26 -11.28 18.09
C VAL A 360 -10.50 -10.48 16.81
N ARG A 361 -11.50 -9.58 16.78
CA ARG A 361 -11.76 -8.71 15.62
C ARG A 361 -10.57 -7.77 15.34
N LEU A 362 -9.95 -7.21 16.38
CA LEU A 362 -8.74 -6.39 16.25
C LEU A 362 -7.56 -7.21 15.70
N ALA A 363 -7.33 -8.41 16.22
CA ALA A 363 -6.29 -9.32 15.74
C ALA A 363 -6.48 -9.69 14.27
N GLU A 364 -7.70 -10.04 13.85
CA GLU A 364 -7.99 -10.39 12.46
C GLU A 364 -7.79 -9.20 11.50
N ARG A 365 -8.15 -7.98 11.91
CA ARG A 365 -7.88 -6.77 11.11
C ARG A 365 -6.39 -6.50 10.95
N PHE A 366 -5.63 -6.61 12.03
CA PHE A 366 -4.18 -6.39 12.01
C PHE A 366 -3.48 -7.45 11.15
N LEU A 367 -3.81 -8.74 11.35
CA LEU A 367 -3.25 -9.85 10.57
C LEU A 367 -3.57 -9.73 9.07
N TRP A 368 -4.79 -9.26 8.73
CA TRP A 368 -5.17 -9.03 7.35
C TRP A 368 -4.41 -7.87 6.70
N ALA A 369 -4.16 -6.80 7.44
CA ALA A 369 -3.38 -5.66 6.96
C ALA A 369 -1.91 -6.04 6.70
N ALA A 370 -1.33 -6.87 7.56
CA ALA A 370 0.06 -7.32 7.43
C ALA A 370 0.25 -8.38 6.34
N ASN A 371 -0.45 -9.52 6.45
CA ASN A 371 -0.10 -10.71 5.66
C ASN A 371 -1.02 -10.92 4.47
N ARG A 372 -1.99 -10.01 4.27
CA ARG A 372 -3.06 -10.18 3.31
C ARG A 372 -3.63 -11.60 3.36
N GLY A 373 -4.04 -12.05 4.54
CA GLY A 373 -4.81 -13.29 4.72
C GLY A 373 -4.07 -14.57 4.32
N VAL A 374 -2.78 -14.48 4.00
CA VAL A 374 -1.91 -15.64 3.78
C VAL A 374 -1.46 -16.15 5.15
N ASN A 375 -1.67 -17.44 5.40
CA ASN A 375 -1.09 -18.11 6.54
C ASN A 375 0.32 -18.60 6.15
N GLU A 376 1.34 -17.90 6.62
CA GLU A 376 2.74 -18.19 6.28
C GLU A 376 3.18 -19.58 6.77
N GLU A 377 2.76 -20.01 7.97
CA GLU A 377 3.13 -21.33 8.48
C GLU A 377 2.52 -22.45 7.63
N GLU A 378 1.25 -22.32 7.24
CA GLU A 378 0.59 -23.28 6.36
C GLU A 378 1.23 -23.30 4.97
N LEU A 379 1.55 -22.14 4.41
CA LEU A 379 2.24 -22.02 3.13
C LEU A 379 3.62 -22.71 3.18
N MET A 380 4.40 -22.42 4.22
CA MET A 380 5.73 -23.00 4.41
C MET A 380 5.67 -24.52 4.57
N SER A 381 4.68 -25.04 5.31
CA SER A 381 4.53 -26.49 5.52
C SER A 381 4.28 -27.30 4.23
N LYS A 382 3.75 -26.65 3.19
CA LYS A 382 3.46 -27.28 1.89
C LYS A 382 4.68 -27.33 0.97
N LEU A 383 5.78 -26.67 1.33
CA LEU A 383 7.01 -26.61 0.54
C LEU A 383 8.01 -27.70 1.01
N PRO A 384 8.83 -28.25 0.11
CA PRO A 384 10.00 -29.06 0.47
C PRO A 384 10.94 -28.38 1.48
N GLU A 385 11.59 -29.15 2.35
CA GLU A 385 12.43 -28.63 3.45
C GLU A 385 13.59 -27.75 2.97
N ASP A 386 14.20 -28.09 1.84
CA ASP A 386 15.26 -27.31 1.18
C ASP A 386 14.75 -25.93 0.74
N ILE A 387 13.56 -25.86 0.16
CA ILE A 387 12.92 -24.60 -0.24
C ILE A 387 12.48 -23.81 0.99
N GLN A 388 11.93 -24.45 2.02
CA GLN A 388 11.60 -23.79 3.28
C GLN A 388 12.85 -23.14 3.90
N LYS A 389 13.94 -23.90 3.95
CA LYS A 389 15.25 -23.46 4.43
C LYS A 389 15.79 -22.30 3.61
N ASP A 390 15.71 -22.37 2.29
CA ASP A 390 16.14 -21.28 1.40
C ASP A 390 15.28 -20.03 1.52
N ILE A 391 13.96 -20.17 1.75
CA ILE A 391 13.06 -19.03 2.00
C ILE A 391 13.33 -18.41 3.36
N ARG A 392 13.49 -19.19 4.43
CA ARG A 392 13.87 -18.66 5.76
C ARG A 392 15.24 -17.98 5.70
N ARG A 393 16.20 -18.61 5.02
CA ARG A 393 17.49 -18.01 4.69
C ARG A 393 17.34 -16.79 3.80
N HIS A 394 16.36 -16.70 2.92
CA HIS A 394 16.11 -15.52 2.09
C HIS A 394 15.48 -14.39 2.88
N PHE A 395 14.50 -14.64 3.75
CA PHE A 395 14.03 -13.62 4.69
C PHE A 395 15.18 -13.08 5.54
N PHE A 396 16.15 -13.93 5.87
CA PHE A 396 17.39 -13.54 6.53
C PHE A 396 18.44 -12.87 5.60
N LYS A 397 18.66 -13.37 4.37
CA LYS A 397 19.71 -12.96 3.41
C LYS A 397 19.29 -11.93 2.38
N PHE A 398 18.02 -11.78 2.02
CA PHE A 398 17.51 -10.70 1.14
C PHE A 398 17.88 -9.33 1.71
N LEU A 399 17.89 -9.24 3.04
CA LEU A 399 18.38 -8.10 3.81
C LEU A 399 19.91 -7.91 3.69
N ASN A 400 20.68 -8.99 3.48
CA ASN A 400 22.14 -8.97 3.22
C ASN A 400 22.52 -8.82 1.73
N LYS A 401 21.68 -9.28 0.78
CA LYS A 401 22.05 -9.41 -0.65
C LYS A 401 21.77 -8.14 -1.46
N VAL A 402 20.80 -7.31 -1.05
CA VAL A 402 20.61 -5.96 -1.61
C VAL A 402 21.88 -5.10 -1.37
N ILE A 403 22.60 -5.36 -0.28
CA ILE A 403 23.87 -4.70 0.09
C ILE A 403 25.04 -5.18 -0.81
N SER A 404 25.08 -6.47 -1.17
CA SER A 404 26.15 -7.06 -2.01
C SER A 404 26.18 -6.64 -3.49
N LYS A 405 25.21 -5.83 -3.94
CA LYS A 405 25.10 -5.38 -5.35
C LYS A 405 25.34 -3.88 -5.55
N LEU A 406 25.70 -3.15 -4.50
CA LEU A 406 26.00 -1.72 -4.56
C LEU A 406 27.53 -1.49 -4.63
N PRO A 407 27.98 -0.42 -5.32
CA PRO A 407 29.41 -0.07 -5.41
C PRO A 407 30.07 0.17 -4.04
N GLU A 408 31.35 -0.19 -3.88
CA GLU A 408 32.12 -0.16 -2.62
C GLU A 408 32.14 1.21 -1.93
N ASP A 409 32.00 2.27 -2.70
CA ASP A 409 31.95 3.68 -2.32
C ASP A 409 30.65 4.07 -1.59
N ILE A 410 29.55 3.34 -1.83
CA ILE A 410 28.29 3.48 -1.08
C ILE A 410 28.26 2.55 0.15
N GLN A 411 29.10 1.51 0.15
CA GLN A 411 29.18 0.49 1.20
C GLN A 411 29.75 1.03 2.53
N ARG A 412 30.52 2.13 2.49
CA ARG A 412 31.08 2.77 3.70
C ARG A 412 30.09 3.66 4.46
N ASP A 413 29.09 4.21 3.79
CA ASP A 413 28.13 5.16 4.40
C ASP A 413 26.76 4.54 4.72
N ILE A 414 26.41 3.40 4.10
CA ILE A 414 25.07 2.76 4.24
C ILE A 414 25.08 1.52 5.15
N ASN A 415 26.14 1.27 5.92
CA ASN A 415 26.14 0.24 6.98
C ASN A 415 25.20 0.55 8.17
N HIS A 416 24.33 1.56 8.10
CA HIS A 416 23.70 2.14 9.29
C HIS A 416 22.23 1.73 9.54
N GLY A 417 21.60 0.98 8.64
CA GLY A 417 20.17 0.66 8.73
C GLY A 417 19.83 -0.69 9.37
N PHE A 418 20.29 -1.78 8.75
CA PHE A 418 19.95 -3.16 9.15
C PHE A 418 21.04 -3.83 9.99
N LEU A 419 22.31 -3.44 9.78
CA LEU A 419 23.35 -3.61 10.79
C LEU A 419 22.89 -2.99 12.11
N LYS A 420 22.06 -1.94 12.13
CA LYS A 420 21.45 -1.41 13.35
C LYS A 420 20.48 -2.38 14.05
N PHE A 421 19.76 -3.25 13.34
CA PHE A 421 18.85 -4.24 13.98
C PHE A 421 19.63 -5.44 14.51
N LEU A 422 20.61 -5.95 13.75
CA LEU A 422 21.49 -7.04 14.21
C LEU A 422 22.56 -6.57 15.22
N GLU A 423 23.07 -5.34 15.12
CA GLU A 423 23.87 -4.66 16.17
C GLU A 423 23.03 -4.26 17.39
N LYS A 424 21.71 -4.12 17.26
CA LYS A 424 20.83 -3.95 18.43
C LYS A 424 20.61 -5.27 19.14
N VAL A 425 20.34 -6.34 18.38
CA VAL A 425 20.31 -7.71 18.93
C VAL A 425 21.74 -8.28 18.98
N ARG A 426 22.60 -7.68 19.81
CA ARG A 426 24.05 -7.95 19.92
C ARG A 426 24.43 -9.41 20.18
N ILE A 427 23.47 -10.27 20.55
CA ILE A 427 23.71 -11.71 20.67
C ILE A 427 24.09 -12.32 19.30
N PHE A 428 23.52 -11.82 18.21
CA PHE A 428 23.70 -12.36 16.87
C PHE A 428 25.02 -11.92 16.24
N THR A 429 25.57 -10.76 16.61
CA THR A 429 26.86 -10.28 16.09
C THR A 429 28.07 -11.06 16.65
N LEU A 430 27.87 -11.82 17.72
CA LEU A 430 28.91 -12.60 18.39
C LEU A 430 28.88 -14.09 18.02
N LEU A 431 27.88 -14.51 17.24
CA LEU A 431 27.71 -15.90 16.80
C LEU A 431 28.31 -16.08 15.41
N GLU A 432 28.98 -17.20 15.18
CA GLU A 432 29.53 -17.55 13.87
C GLU A 432 28.40 -17.84 12.88
N GLU A 433 28.63 -17.59 11.58
CA GLU A 433 27.62 -17.78 10.51
C GLU A 433 26.88 -19.14 10.54
N PRO A 434 27.50 -20.29 10.85
CA PRO A 434 26.79 -21.58 10.91
C PRO A 434 25.74 -21.64 12.05
N ILE A 435 25.97 -20.91 13.13
CA ILE A 435 25.10 -20.84 14.30
C ILE A 435 23.90 -19.93 14.00
N LEU A 436 24.18 -18.79 13.37
CA LEU A 436 23.16 -17.88 12.88
C LEU A 436 22.24 -18.58 11.88
N ASP A 437 22.79 -19.32 10.92
CA ASP A 437 22.02 -20.08 9.95
C ASP A 437 21.10 -21.11 10.64
N ALA A 438 21.59 -21.85 11.64
CA ALA A 438 20.80 -22.83 12.38
C ALA A 438 19.68 -22.19 13.22
N ILE A 439 19.91 -21.02 13.81
CA ILE A 439 18.88 -20.28 14.54
C ILE A 439 17.84 -19.72 13.56
N CYS A 440 18.29 -19.14 12.45
CA CYS A 440 17.42 -18.49 11.46
C CYS A 440 16.54 -19.48 10.72
N GLU A 441 16.98 -20.72 10.54
CA GLU A 441 16.16 -21.81 10.00
C GLU A 441 14.95 -22.17 10.89
N ASN A 442 14.98 -21.77 12.16
CA ASN A 442 13.92 -22.04 13.14
C ASN A 442 13.12 -20.78 13.55
N LEU A 443 13.51 -19.59 13.09
CA LEU A 443 12.78 -18.35 13.38
C LEU A 443 11.43 -18.33 12.65
N ARG A 444 10.38 -17.95 13.38
CA ARG A 444 9.01 -17.79 12.85
C ARG A 444 8.49 -16.40 13.10
N GLN A 445 7.90 -15.78 12.09
CA GLN A 445 7.26 -14.47 12.24
C GLN A 445 5.92 -14.61 12.96
N LYS A 446 5.64 -13.70 13.90
CA LYS A 446 4.36 -13.62 14.61
C LYS A 446 3.98 -12.19 14.91
N LEU A 447 2.68 -11.97 14.88
CA LEU A 447 2.04 -10.68 15.08
C LEU A 447 1.26 -10.71 16.40
N TYR A 448 1.44 -9.69 17.23
CA TYR A 448 0.74 -9.50 18.49
C TYR A 448 -0.01 -8.18 18.47
N ILE A 449 -1.24 -8.16 19.00
CA ILE A 449 -2.01 -6.92 19.15
C ILE A 449 -1.68 -6.21 20.46
N ARG A 450 -1.90 -4.90 20.51
CA ARG A 450 -1.86 -4.12 21.75
C ARG A 450 -2.63 -4.79 22.89
N GLY A 451 -2.05 -4.78 24.09
CA GLY A 451 -2.60 -5.39 25.30
C GLY A 451 -2.42 -6.91 25.38
N SER A 452 -1.74 -7.55 24.42
CA SER A 452 -1.38 -8.96 24.52
C SER A 452 -0.21 -9.17 25.47
N ASP A 453 -0.30 -10.18 26.34
CA ASP A 453 0.78 -10.59 27.21
C ASP A 453 1.59 -11.69 26.49
N LEU A 454 2.88 -11.45 26.26
CA LEU A 454 3.83 -12.39 25.66
C LEU A 454 4.35 -13.40 26.68
N LEU A 455 4.61 -12.89 27.88
CA LEU A 455 5.02 -13.62 29.08
C LEU A 455 4.17 -13.11 30.23
N TYR A 456 3.85 -13.94 31.20
CA TYR A 456 3.17 -13.54 32.43
C TYR A 456 3.90 -14.14 33.63
N GLN A 457 3.90 -13.41 34.73
CA GLN A 457 4.58 -13.84 35.95
C GLN A 457 4.01 -15.18 36.46
N GLY A 458 4.91 -16.14 36.74
CA GLY A 458 4.56 -17.52 37.11
C GLY A 458 4.17 -18.41 35.93
N GLY A 459 4.13 -17.89 34.70
CA GLY A 459 3.90 -18.67 33.48
C GLY A 459 5.17 -19.35 32.97
N THR A 460 5.03 -20.38 32.15
CA THR A 460 6.17 -21.04 31.50
C THR A 460 6.75 -20.17 30.39
N VAL A 461 8.07 -20.00 30.38
CA VAL A 461 8.78 -19.37 29.27
C VAL A 461 8.96 -20.44 28.19
N GLU A 462 8.21 -20.33 27.09
CA GLU A 462 8.19 -21.35 26.02
C GLU A 462 8.85 -20.88 24.72
N LYS A 463 9.22 -19.60 24.67
CA LYS A 463 9.72 -18.95 23.46
C LYS A 463 10.56 -17.74 23.78
N MET A 464 11.56 -17.51 22.93
CA MET A 464 12.31 -16.27 22.86
C MET A 464 11.72 -15.42 21.74
N VAL A 465 11.49 -14.13 22.00
CA VAL A 465 10.80 -13.23 21.08
C VAL A 465 11.67 -12.01 20.79
N PHE A 466 12.07 -11.89 19.52
CA PHE A 466 12.84 -10.79 18.98
C PHE A 466 11.89 -9.73 18.43
N ILE A 467 11.96 -8.51 18.95
CA ILE A 467 11.03 -7.45 18.61
C ILE A 467 11.51 -6.76 17.34
N VAL A 468 10.83 -7.00 16.22
CA VAL A 468 11.14 -6.37 14.93
C VAL A 468 10.57 -4.97 14.88
N ARG A 469 9.31 -4.82 15.28
CA ARG A 469 8.58 -3.55 15.26
C ARG A 469 7.59 -3.46 16.42
N GLY A 470 7.47 -2.29 17.01
CA GLY A 470 6.52 -2.02 18.09
C GLY A 470 7.16 -1.91 19.48
N LYS A 471 6.33 -1.62 20.49
CA LYS A 471 6.76 -1.37 21.87
C LYS A 471 6.07 -2.31 22.84
N LEU A 472 6.82 -2.78 23.82
CA LEU A 472 6.34 -3.61 24.91
C LEU A 472 6.80 -3.03 26.24
N GLU A 473 6.13 -3.45 27.31
CA GLU A 473 6.52 -3.22 28.69
C GLU A 473 6.81 -4.57 29.36
N SER A 474 7.83 -4.60 30.21
CA SER A 474 8.25 -5.75 30.99
C SER A 474 8.14 -5.38 32.46
N ILE A 475 7.18 -5.98 33.16
CA ILE A 475 6.84 -5.72 34.56
C ILE A 475 7.42 -6.86 35.40
N GLY A 476 8.43 -6.59 36.21
CA GLY A 476 9.04 -7.55 37.12
C GLY A 476 8.15 -7.87 38.34
N ALA A 477 8.42 -9.00 39.00
CA ALA A 477 7.76 -9.40 40.26
C ALA A 477 7.89 -8.36 41.39
N ASP A 478 8.92 -7.52 41.33
CA ASP A 478 9.20 -6.42 42.25
C ASP A 478 8.46 -5.12 41.87
N GLY A 479 7.63 -5.15 40.83
CA GLY A 479 6.85 -4.01 40.34
C GLY A 479 7.62 -3.06 39.42
N HIS A 480 8.89 -3.34 39.11
CA HIS A 480 9.65 -2.48 38.20
C HIS A 480 9.22 -2.67 36.74
N VAL A 481 9.02 -1.56 36.04
CA VAL A 481 8.59 -1.54 34.63
C VAL A 481 9.77 -1.17 33.76
N ALA A 482 10.13 -2.04 32.81
CA ALA A 482 11.14 -1.79 31.78
C ALA A 482 10.46 -1.73 30.40
N SER A 483 10.75 -0.71 29.60
CA SER A 483 10.25 -0.65 28.22
C SER A 483 11.16 -1.49 27.30
N LEU A 484 10.55 -2.28 26.43
CA LEU A 484 11.22 -3.01 25.35
C LEU A 484 10.81 -2.40 24.00
N GLN A 485 11.78 -2.20 23.13
CA GLN A 485 11.62 -1.57 21.82
C GLN A 485 12.21 -2.43 20.70
N GLU A 486 12.20 -1.88 19.49
CA GLU A 486 12.71 -2.54 18.29
C GLU A 486 14.20 -2.87 18.42
N GLY A 487 14.51 -4.17 18.30
CA GLY A 487 15.83 -4.74 18.51
C GLY A 487 16.05 -5.34 19.90
N ASP A 488 15.11 -5.20 20.83
CA ASP A 488 15.17 -5.89 22.11
C ASP A 488 14.64 -7.33 22.01
N VAL A 489 14.97 -8.13 23.01
CA VAL A 489 14.55 -9.53 23.12
C VAL A 489 13.90 -9.80 24.47
N CYS A 490 12.88 -10.64 24.49
CA CYS A 490 12.34 -11.22 25.72
C CYS A 490 12.37 -12.75 25.68
N GLY A 491 12.46 -13.40 26.85
CA GLY A 491 12.62 -14.86 26.96
C GLY A 491 14.07 -15.35 26.82
N GLU A 492 15.05 -14.44 26.87
CA GLU A 492 16.49 -14.73 26.83
C GLU A 492 16.97 -15.63 27.97
N GLU A 493 16.18 -15.78 29.03
CA GLU A 493 16.39 -16.68 30.16
C GLU A 493 16.44 -18.15 29.74
N LEU A 494 15.77 -18.49 28.62
CA LEU A 494 15.81 -19.83 28.03
C LEU A 494 17.22 -20.27 27.62
N ILE A 495 18.07 -19.32 27.18
CA ILE A 495 19.44 -19.62 26.79
C ILE A 495 20.24 -20.10 27.99
N THR A 496 20.15 -19.39 29.12
CA THR A 496 20.84 -19.76 30.36
C THR A 496 20.35 -21.10 30.87
N TRP A 497 19.04 -21.31 30.92
CA TRP A 497 18.43 -22.57 31.37
C TRP A 497 18.90 -23.76 30.51
N CYS A 498 18.88 -23.64 29.18
CA CYS A 498 19.36 -24.71 28.29
C CYS A 498 20.84 -25.04 28.52
N LEU A 499 21.69 -24.03 28.77
CA LEU A 499 23.13 -24.22 29.02
C LEU A 499 23.42 -24.91 30.37
N GLU A 500 22.62 -24.63 31.40
CA GLU A 500 22.72 -25.20 32.75
C GLU A 500 22.27 -26.67 32.79
N GLN A 501 21.17 -26.99 32.09
CA GLN A 501 20.70 -28.37 31.85
C GLN A 501 21.82 -29.25 31.29
N HIS A 502 22.58 -28.72 30.33
CA HIS A 502 23.67 -29.42 29.66
C HIS A 502 24.98 -29.45 30.46
N SER A 503 25.12 -28.65 31.53
CA SER A 503 26.31 -28.63 32.38
C SER A 503 26.27 -29.71 33.47
N SER A 504 25.08 -30.14 33.87
CA SER A 504 24.85 -31.10 34.96
C SER A 504 25.10 -32.58 34.57
N GLY A 505 25.77 -32.83 33.45
CA GLY A 505 26.02 -34.16 32.90
C GLY A 505 27.01 -35.06 33.67
N HIS A 506 27.68 -34.56 34.72
CA HIS A 506 28.75 -35.29 35.41
C HIS A 506 28.46 -35.80 36.84
N HIS A 507 27.27 -35.56 37.39
CA HIS A 507 26.84 -36.19 38.66
C HIS A 507 25.51 -36.93 38.47
N LYS A 508 25.53 -37.96 37.61
CA LYS A 508 24.54 -39.03 37.65
C LYS A 508 24.80 -39.80 38.94
N ASP A 509 23.89 -39.74 39.92
CA ASP A 509 23.54 -40.87 40.83
C ASP A 509 22.98 -40.46 42.21
N LYS A 510 22.76 -39.18 42.53
CA LYS A 510 22.00 -38.85 43.76
C LYS A 510 21.03 -37.67 43.71
N TRP A 511 21.00 -36.92 42.60
CA TRP A 511 20.14 -35.73 42.42
C TRP A 511 19.14 -35.86 41.26
N LYS A 512 19.03 -37.06 40.67
CA LYS A 512 18.30 -37.30 39.41
C LYS A 512 16.79 -37.53 39.55
N SER A 513 16.21 -37.53 40.76
CA SER A 513 14.77 -37.81 40.94
C SER A 513 13.91 -36.60 41.32
N ARG A 514 14.43 -35.37 41.35
CA ARG A 514 13.66 -34.19 41.77
C ARG A 514 13.35 -33.14 40.69
N TYR A 515 13.87 -33.29 39.47
CA TYR A 515 13.82 -32.22 38.45
C TYR A 515 13.62 -32.70 37.02
N GLU A 516 12.89 -33.81 36.80
CA GLU A 516 12.27 -34.05 35.48
C GLU A 516 11.00 -33.20 35.38
N GLY A 517 11.00 -32.19 34.50
CA GLY A 517 9.78 -31.48 34.10
C GLY A 517 9.59 -30.02 34.54
N LEU A 518 10.52 -29.39 35.27
CA LEU A 518 10.41 -27.95 35.56
C LEU A 518 10.78 -27.11 34.32
N ARG A 519 9.77 -26.75 33.53
CA ARG A 519 9.86 -25.64 32.56
C ARG A 519 10.21 -24.35 33.31
N LEU A 520 11.05 -23.52 32.70
CA LEU A 520 11.43 -22.23 33.26
C LEU A 520 10.18 -21.36 33.48
N PHE A 521 10.00 -20.82 34.68
CA PHE A 521 8.89 -19.91 34.97
C PHE A 521 9.35 -18.46 34.85
N SER A 522 8.53 -17.61 34.24
CA SER A 522 8.80 -16.18 34.10
C SER A 522 8.62 -15.47 35.44
N GLU A 523 9.61 -14.71 35.87
CA GLU A 523 9.49 -13.80 37.02
C GLU A 523 8.89 -12.44 36.63
N ARG A 524 8.45 -12.28 35.37
CA ARG A 524 7.93 -11.02 34.81
C ARG A 524 6.72 -11.22 33.91
N THR A 525 5.95 -10.15 33.76
CA THR A 525 4.89 -10.02 32.75
C THR A 525 5.36 -9.10 31.63
N VAL A 526 5.36 -9.56 30.39
CA VAL A 526 5.72 -8.76 29.22
C VAL A 526 4.47 -8.49 28.39
N ARG A 527 4.07 -7.23 28.26
CA ARG A 527 2.82 -6.80 27.60
C ARG A 527 3.08 -5.89 26.41
N CYS A 528 2.31 -6.07 25.34
CA CYS A 528 2.34 -5.19 24.16
C CYS A 528 1.67 -3.83 24.44
N LEU A 529 2.41 -2.74 24.25
CA LEU A 529 1.87 -1.37 24.29
C LEU A 529 1.30 -0.93 22.94
N THR A 530 1.90 -1.41 21.85
CA THR A 530 1.42 -1.22 20.48
C THR A 530 1.13 -2.57 19.85
N ASP A 531 0.63 -2.59 18.61
CA ASP A 531 0.73 -3.79 17.80
C ASP A 531 2.22 -4.08 17.52
N VAL A 532 2.61 -5.35 17.65
CA VAL A 532 4.00 -5.78 17.62
C VAL A 532 4.19 -6.83 16.53
N GLU A 533 5.23 -6.62 15.73
CA GLU A 533 5.78 -7.61 14.82
C GLU A 533 7.04 -8.20 15.43
N ALA A 534 7.09 -9.52 15.54
CA ALA A 534 8.18 -10.20 16.21
C ALA A 534 8.60 -11.49 15.49
N LEU A 535 9.86 -11.85 15.65
CA LEU A 535 10.38 -13.16 15.30
C LEU A 535 10.45 -14.01 16.57
N ILE A 536 10.05 -15.27 16.47
CA ILE A 536 9.96 -16.18 17.61
C ILE A 536 10.86 -17.37 17.35
N LEU A 537 11.56 -17.76 18.41
CA LEU A 537 12.27 -19.03 18.50
C LEU A 537 11.67 -19.83 19.66
N CYS A 538 11.10 -21.00 19.37
CA CYS A 538 10.49 -21.84 20.40
C CYS A 538 11.56 -22.53 21.25
N ALA A 539 11.21 -22.85 22.51
CA ALA A 539 12.10 -23.57 23.41
C ALA A 539 12.52 -24.93 22.84
N ASP A 540 11.59 -25.67 22.22
CA ASP A 540 11.88 -26.98 21.60
C ASP A 540 12.91 -26.88 20.47
N ASP A 541 12.85 -25.81 19.66
CA ASP A 541 13.82 -25.55 18.60
C ASP A 541 15.18 -25.14 19.20
N LEU A 542 15.15 -24.35 20.28
CA LEU A 542 16.34 -23.90 20.99
C LEU A 542 17.07 -25.07 21.70
N GLU A 543 16.34 -26.02 22.27
CA GLU A 543 16.88 -27.25 22.87
C GLU A 543 17.60 -28.13 21.86
N GLN A 544 17.18 -28.12 20.59
CA GLN A 544 17.86 -28.84 19.51
C GLN A 544 19.11 -28.11 19.00
N VAL A 545 19.06 -26.78 18.96
CA VAL A 545 20.13 -25.93 18.41
C VAL A 545 21.26 -25.69 19.42
N ILE A 546 20.96 -25.44 20.70
CA ILE A 546 21.96 -25.11 21.73
C ILE A 546 23.05 -26.19 21.95
N PRO A 547 22.76 -27.52 21.96
CA PRO A 547 23.79 -28.53 22.16
C PRO A 547 24.92 -28.43 21.13
N LEU A 548 24.57 -28.14 19.87
CA LEU A 548 25.52 -28.02 18.76
C LEU A 548 26.51 -26.87 18.95
N PHE A 549 26.16 -25.87 19.76
CA PHE A 549 26.92 -24.62 19.90
C PHE A 549 27.23 -24.25 21.36
N SER A 550 27.03 -25.19 22.28
CA SER A 550 27.19 -25.00 23.74
C SER A 550 28.56 -24.44 24.13
N ARG A 551 29.63 -24.81 23.40
CA ARG A 551 31.00 -24.30 23.63
C ARG A 551 31.13 -22.80 23.31
N VAL A 552 30.50 -22.34 22.24
CA VAL A 552 30.53 -20.92 21.81
C VAL A 552 29.64 -20.07 22.72
N LEU A 553 28.45 -20.56 23.04
CA LEU A 553 27.51 -19.89 23.95
C LEU A 553 28.01 -19.78 25.40
N ARG A 554 28.93 -20.66 25.82
CA ARG A 554 29.64 -20.59 27.12
C ARG A 554 30.87 -19.68 27.10
N SER A 555 31.24 -19.14 25.94
CA SER A 555 32.32 -18.15 25.86
C SER A 555 32.02 -16.97 26.78
N PRO A 556 32.98 -16.52 27.60
CA PRO A 556 32.79 -15.36 28.46
C PRO A 556 32.29 -14.12 27.70
N ARG A 557 32.72 -13.94 26.45
CA ARG A 557 32.26 -12.83 25.58
C ARG A 557 30.78 -12.90 25.25
N VAL A 558 30.28 -14.08 24.91
CA VAL A 558 28.88 -14.31 24.54
C VAL A 558 27.98 -14.27 25.78
N GLN A 559 28.40 -14.91 26.88
CA GLN A 559 27.72 -14.81 28.18
C GLN A 559 27.65 -13.36 28.68
N TRP A 560 28.73 -12.60 28.50
CA TRP A 560 28.76 -11.20 28.88
C TRP A 560 27.74 -10.39 28.07
N ALA A 561 27.69 -10.54 26.76
CA ALA A 561 26.73 -9.83 25.92
C ALA A 561 25.27 -10.20 26.23
N ILE A 562 24.98 -11.49 26.47
CA ILE A 562 23.63 -11.94 26.85
C ILE A 562 23.17 -11.26 28.16
N ARG A 563 24.06 -11.16 29.15
CA ARG A 563 23.75 -10.62 30.48
C ARG A 563 23.80 -9.10 30.57
N TYR A 564 24.69 -8.44 29.86
CA TYR A 564 24.84 -6.98 29.96
C TYR A 564 23.93 -6.21 29.00
N GLU A 565 23.60 -6.76 27.83
CA GLU A 565 22.77 -6.05 26.85
C GLU A 565 21.29 -6.20 27.15
N SER A 566 20.88 -7.37 27.66
CA SER A 566 19.51 -7.63 28.09
C SER A 566 19.08 -6.62 29.17
N PRO A 567 18.00 -5.85 28.94
CA PRO A 567 17.41 -4.98 29.96
C PRO A 567 17.02 -5.77 31.21
N TYR A 568 16.56 -7.02 31.04
CA TYR A 568 16.17 -7.91 32.12
C TYR A 568 17.35 -8.30 33.02
N TRP A 569 18.47 -8.75 32.45
CA TRP A 569 19.63 -9.15 33.26
C TRP A 569 20.30 -7.96 33.94
N ARG A 570 20.32 -6.78 33.31
CA ARG A 570 20.74 -5.52 33.95
C ARG A 570 19.86 -5.17 35.14
N GLN A 571 18.54 -5.27 34.99
CA GLN A 571 17.58 -5.07 36.08
C GLN A 571 17.86 -6.05 37.23
N ARG A 572 17.97 -7.35 36.93
CA ARG A 572 18.21 -8.38 37.94
C ARG A 572 19.54 -8.18 38.67
N ALA A 573 20.60 -7.80 37.95
CA ALA A 573 21.89 -7.46 38.54
C ALA A 573 21.78 -6.23 39.46
N ALA A 574 21.10 -5.16 39.03
CA ALA A 574 20.86 -3.98 39.85
C ALA A 574 20.09 -4.34 41.13
N THR A 575 19.02 -5.14 41.03
CA THR A 575 18.25 -5.61 42.20
C THR A 575 19.10 -6.46 43.14
N LEU A 576 19.91 -7.39 42.64
CA LEU A 576 20.81 -8.21 43.46
C LEU A 576 21.88 -7.35 44.17
N ILE A 577 22.47 -6.38 43.47
CA ILE A 577 23.43 -5.42 44.03
C ILE A 577 22.74 -4.58 45.12
N GLN A 578 21.53 -4.09 44.86
CA GLN A 578 20.75 -3.31 45.84
C GLN A 578 20.38 -4.15 47.07
N VAL A 579 20.00 -5.43 46.90
CA VAL A 579 19.71 -6.35 48.01
C VAL A 579 20.98 -6.64 48.83
N ALA A 580 22.10 -6.92 48.17
CA ALA A 580 23.38 -7.13 48.84
C ALA A 580 23.87 -5.87 49.56
N TRP A 581 23.68 -4.69 48.95
CA TRP A 581 24.01 -3.40 49.54
C TRP A 581 23.13 -3.11 50.76
N ARG A 582 21.81 -3.33 50.69
CA ARG A 582 20.89 -3.19 51.84
C ARG A 582 21.25 -4.16 52.96
N SER A 583 21.59 -5.41 52.64
CA SER A 583 22.07 -6.38 53.63
C SER A 583 23.36 -5.90 54.31
N ARG A 584 24.33 -5.38 53.56
CA ARG A 584 25.58 -4.82 54.11
C ARG A 584 25.34 -3.56 54.95
N SER A 585 24.49 -2.64 54.50
CA SER A 585 24.14 -1.43 55.25
C SER A 585 23.46 -1.77 56.59
N ASN A 586 22.58 -2.79 56.61
CA ASN A 586 21.97 -3.30 57.83
C ASN A 586 23.01 -3.91 58.80
N TYR A 587 24.08 -4.54 58.28
CA TYR A 587 25.21 -5.03 59.10
C TYR A 587 26.09 -3.89 59.64
N VAL A 588 26.23 -2.79 58.91
CA VAL A 588 27.04 -1.62 59.31
C VAL A 588 26.28 -0.72 60.30
N GLU A 589 24.95 -0.65 60.22
CA GLU A 589 24.11 0.08 61.20
C GLU A 589 24.11 -0.54 62.61
N PHE A 590 24.44 -1.83 62.76
CA PHE A 590 24.52 -2.49 64.07
C PHE A 590 25.83 -2.23 64.85
N ALA A 591 26.86 -1.65 64.22
CA ALA A 591 28.18 -1.47 64.82
C ALA A 591 28.49 -0.04 65.32
N VAL A 592 27.59 0.93 65.15
CA VAL A 592 27.79 2.30 65.66
C VAL A 592 26.46 2.88 66.16
N GLN A 593 26.34 3.02 67.48
CA GLN A 593 25.39 3.92 68.16
C GLN A 593 26.19 4.90 69.03
N PRO A 594 25.70 6.10 69.43
CA PRO A 594 24.29 6.49 69.59
C PRO A 594 23.91 7.94 69.16
N GLU A 595 22.62 8.24 69.33
CA GLU A 595 22.00 9.59 69.51
C GLU A 595 22.00 10.60 68.33
N LEU A 596 20.91 10.59 67.56
CA LEU A 596 20.32 11.80 66.98
C LEU A 596 18.80 11.61 66.82
N THR A 597 18.06 12.43 67.55
CA THR A 597 16.61 12.36 67.77
C THR A 597 15.81 12.94 66.59
N SER A 598 15.35 12.08 65.67
CA SER A 598 13.96 11.99 65.21
C SER A 598 13.81 11.00 64.01
N PRO A 599 12.74 10.18 63.93
CA PRO A 599 12.59 9.17 62.87
C PRO A 599 12.41 9.75 61.46
N SER A 600 11.98 11.01 61.35
CA SER A 600 11.69 11.67 60.08
C SER A 600 12.97 12.12 59.35
N ARG A 601 14.07 12.38 60.07
CA ARG A 601 15.35 12.79 59.49
C ARG A 601 16.14 11.62 58.89
N LYS A 602 16.04 10.40 59.43
CA LYS A 602 16.83 9.24 58.95
C LYS A 602 16.48 8.80 57.53
N LYS A 603 15.18 8.79 57.17
CA LYS A 603 14.69 8.25 55.90
C LYS A 603 15.08 9.08 54.66
N PHE A 604 15.37 10.38 54.83
CA PHE A 604 15.79 11.25 53.74
C PHE A 604 17.29 11.08 53.42
N PHE A 605 18.13 10.90 54.45
CA PHE A 605 19.60 10.80 54.30
C PHE A 605 20.11 9.39 53.98
N GLU A 606 19.31 8.34 54.17
CA GLU A 606 19.68 6.95 53.82
C GLU A 606 19.79 6.69 52.30
N ASN A 607 19.33 7.60 51.43
CA ASN A 607 19.21 7.39 49.98
C ASN A 607 20.04 8.35 49.08
N GLY A 608 21.20 8.83 49.54
CA GLY A 608 22.28 9.30 48.64
C GLY A 608 22.58 10.81 48.58
N VAL A 609 21.76 11.69 49.18
CA VAL A 609 22.06 13.14 49.22
C VAL A 609 22.73 13.49 50.54
N LYS A 610 23.99 13.92 50.54
CA LYS A 610 24.68 14.35 51.78
C LYS A 610 24.36 15.81 52.07
N LEU A 611 23.98 16.09 53.32
CA LEU A 611 23.64 17.45 53.81
C LEU A 611 24.73 18.49 53.53
N ARG A 612 26.00 18.07 53.45
CA ARG A 612 27.15 18.96 53.15
C ARG A 612 27.22 19.42 51.70
N ASP A 613 26.64 18.66 50.77
CA ASP A 613 26.73 18.89 49.33
C ASP A 613 25.62 19.86 48.82
N LEU A 614 24.68 20.26 49.69
CA LEU A 614 23.59 21.18 49.37
C LEU A 614 23.93 22.65 49.66
N GLY A 615 23.45 23.56 48.79
CA GLY A 615 23.45 25.00 49.00
C GLY A 615 22.60 25.47 50.20
N VAL A 616 22.69 26.76 50.54
CA VAL A 616 22.07 27.34 51.75
C VAL A 616 20.54 27.32 51.66
N GLN A 617 19.99 27.72 50.52
CA GLN A 617 18.55 27.75 50.25
C GLN A 617 18.00 26.35 50.03
N GLN A 618 18.77 25.45 49.42
CA GLN A 618 18.40 24.04 49.32
C GLN A 618 18.28 23.37 50.71
N LYS A 619 19.19 23.66 51.64
CA LYS A 619 19.09 23.23 53.05
C LYS A 619 17.85 23.81 53.73
N LYS A 620 17.53 25.07 53.49
CA LYS A 620 16.34 25.73 54.06
C LYS A 620 15.04 25.13 53.51
N LEU A 621 14.99 24.84 52.21
CA LEU A 621 13.85 24.16 51.58
C LEU A 621 13.69 22.74 52.12
N LEU A 622 14.80 22.00 52.28
CA LEU A 622 14.79 20.66 52.88
C LEU A 622 14.29 20.70 54.32
N GLN A 623 14.69 21.70 55.12
CA GLN A 623 14.21 21.89 56.48
C GLN A 623 12.69 22.17 56.49
N LEU A 624 12.19 23.02 55.58
CA LEU A 624 10.75 23.25 55.42
C LEU A 624 9.98 21.98 55.03
N CYS A 625 10.57 21.09 54.21
CA CYS A 625 9.97 19.79 53.89
C CYS A 625 9.84 18.91 55.14
N LEU A 626 10.90 18.89 55.96
CA LEU A 626 10.99 18.05 57.15
C LEU A 626 10.11 18.54 58.31
N ASP A 627 9.78 19.83 58.33
CA ASP A 627 8.96 20.48 59.36
C ASP A 627 7.44 20.35 59.08
N GLN A 628 7.03 19.78 57.93
CA GLN A 628 5.61 19.52 57.62
C GLN A 628 5.03 18.34 58.44
N PRO A 629 3.71 18.34 58.72
CA PRO A 629 3.06 17.26 59.47
C PRO A 629 3.13 15.90 58.75
N LYS A 630 3.13 14.81 59.54
CA LYS A 630 3.13 13.43 59.01
C LYS A 630 1.95 13.23 58.05
N GLY A 631 2.26 12.86 56.80
CA GLY A 631 1.26 12.60 55.75
C GLY A 631 1.13 13.72 54.72
N PHE A 632 1.77 14.86 54.94
CA PHE A 632 1.93 15.87 53.89
C PHE A 632 2.84 15.31 52.78
N THR A 633 2.48 15.51 51.51
CA THR A 633 3.23 14.93 50.37
C THR A 633 3.54 15.94 49.26
N GLU A 634 2.85 17.09 49.26
CA GLU A 634 2.89 18.03 48.14
C GLU A 634 2.51 19.45 48.54
N TRP A 635 3.09 20.44 47.86
CA TRP A 635 2.65 21.83 47.90
C TRP A 635 1.87 22.20 46.65
N SER A 636 0.71 22.82 46.83
CA SER A 636 -0.06 23.42 45.74
C SER A 636 0.32 24.88 45.61
N ILE A 637 0.98 25.25 44.51
CA ILE A 637 1.26 26.64 44.15
C ILE A 637 0.07 27.17 43.33
N CYS A 638 -0.75 28.01 43.95
CA CYS A 638 -1.88 28.68 43.29
C CYS A 638 -1.41 29.85 42.40
N SER A 639 -2.17 30.13 41.32
CA SER A 639 -1.99 31.22 40.32
C SER A 639 -1.29 30.87 38.99
N VAL A 640 -1.57 29.69 38.41
CA VAL A 640 -1.01 29.27 37.10
C VAL A 640 -1.56 30.07 35.91
N GLY A 641 -2.84 30.46 35.96
CA GLY A 641 -3.54 31.13 34.86
C GLY A 641 -2.91 32.45 34.41
N LYS A 642 -2.21 33.15 35.33
CA LYS A 642 -1.50 34.41 35.05
C LYS A 642 -0.24 34.23 34.18
N TYR A 643 0.40 33.07 34.26
CA TYR A 643 1.72 32.84 33.64
C TYR A 643 1.65 31.98 32.37
N PHE A 644 0.65 31.11 32.26
CA PHE A 644 0.61 30.03 31.25
C PHE A 644 -0.61 30.06 30.32
N TYR A 645 -1.51 31.04 30.49
CA TYR A 645 -2.65 31.30 29.59
C TYR A 645 -3.60 30.09 29.40
N ARG A 646 -3.77 29.28 30.45
CA ARG A 646 -4.73 28.16 30.45
C ARG A 646 -6.16 28.65 30.67
N ARG A 647 -7.14 28.02 30.00
CA ARG A 647 -8.59 28.24 30.26
C ARG A 647 -9.01 27.76 31.66
N ASN A 648 -8.34 26.74 32.21
CA ASN A 648 -8.65 26.16 33.52
C ASN A 648 -7.48 26.42 34.48
N SER A 649 -7.75 27.05 35.62
CA SER A 649 -6.77 27.36 36.67
C SER A 649 -6.45 26.14 37.54
N ILE A 650 -5.77 25.15 36.98
CA ILE A 650 -5.25 24.00 37.75
C ILE A 650 -3.98 24.46 38.47
N PRO A 651 -3.81 24.23 39.79
CA PRO A 651 -2.60 24.60 40.52
C PRO A 651 -1.39 23.75 40.10
N ILE A 652 -0.17 24.31 40.21
CA ILE A 652 1.07 23.52 40.04
C ILE A 652 1.31 22.79 41.35
N VAL A 653 1.44 21.47 41.28
CA VAL A 653 1.68 20.61 42.45
C VAL A 653 3.16 20.25 42.48
N LEU A 654 3.87 20.73 43.50
CA LEU A 654 5.26 20.35 43.79
C LEU A 654 5.28 19.22 44.82
N ARG A 655 5.63 18.01 44.39
CA ARG A 655 5.73 16.85 45.28
C ARG A 655 7.09 16.80 45.95
N PHE A 656 7.14 16.23 47.14
CA PHE A 656 8.43 16.01 47.82
C PHE A 656 9.41 15.16 47.02
N GLU A 657 8.91 14.21 46.23
CA GLU A 657 9.76 13.38 45.39
C GLU A 657 10.39 14.21 44.25
N ASP A 658 9.66 15.17 43.66
CA ASP A 658 10.20 16.07 42.62
C ASP A 658 11.41 16.88 43.15
N ILE A 659 11.33 17.36 44.40
CA ILE A 659 12.43 18.12 45.04
C ILE A 659 13.62 17.20 45.36
N LYS A 660 13.34 15.95 45.73
CA LYS A 660 14.38 14.96 46.01
C LYS A 660 15.11 14.56 44.74
N GLU A 661 14.41 14.40 43.62
CA GLU A 661 14.99 14.18 42.29
C GLU A 661 15.89 15.37 41.87
N LEU A 662 15.41 16.61 42.07
CA LEU A 662 16.20 17.83 41.81
C LEU A 662 17.55 17.84 42.56
N PHE A 663 17.53 17.50 43.84
CA PHE A 663 18.72 17.49 44.70
C PHE A 663 19.68 16.33 44.40
N LYS A 664 19.22 15.28 43.72
CA LYS A 664 20.04 14.14 43.31
C LYS A 664 20.69 14.28 41.93
N ASN A 665 20.46 15.39 41.21
CA ASN A 665 20.78 15.50 39.78
C ASN A 665 20.02 14.49 38.91
N GLU A 666 18.79 14.12 39.32
CA GLU A 666 17.92 13.26 38.52
C GLU A 666 17.04 14.10 37.58
N TRP A 667 16.26 13.44 36.72
CA TRP A 667 15.42 14.06 35.70
C TRP A 667 14.48 15.12 36.29
N LEU A 668 14.37 16.28 35.64
CA LEU A 668 13.45 17.32 36.09
C LEU A 668 12.01 17.01 35.67
N ASN A 669 11.08 17.02 36.63
CA ASN A 669 9.66 16.94 36.37
C ASN A 669 9.10 18.29 35.85
N VAL A 670 7.94 18.22 35.19
CA VAL A 670 7.26 19.38 34.58
C VAL A 670 6.99 20.49 35.61
N SER A 671 6.60 20.10 36.83
CA SER A 671 6.33 20.99 37.96
C SER A 671 7.53 21.87 38.35
N ILE A 672 8.75 21.34 38.24
CA ILE A 672 9.99 22.07 38.53
C ILE A 672 10.24 23.15 37.47
N ILE A 673 10.09 22.79 36.19
CA ILE A 673 10.30 23.72 35.06
C ILE A 673 9.22 24.80 35.06
N GLN A 674 7.95 24.45 35.31
CA GLN A 674 6.87 25.43 35.46
C GLN A 674 7.16 26.42 36.59
N THR A 675 7.61 25.94 37.74
CA THR A 675 7.97 26.80 38.88
C THR A 675 9.16 27.71 38.54
N PHE A 676 10.13 27.22 37.75
CA PHE A 676 11.24 28.04 37.27
C PHE A 676 10.79 29.12 36.27
N ILE A 677 9.84 28.81 35.38
CA ILE A 677 9.23 29.79 34.47
C ILE A 677 8.50 30.88 35.27
N MET A 678 7.80 30.54 36.35
CA MET A 678 7.17 31.54 37.23
C MET A 678 8.21 32.51 37.81
N TYR A 679 9.33 32.00 38.31
CA TYR A 679 10.46 32.81 38.76
C TYR A 679 10.97 33.77 37.67
N LEU A 680 11.19 33.27 36.45
CA LEU A 680 11.68 34.08 35.33
C LEU A 680 10.66 35.15 34.91
N SER A 681 9.37 34.81 34.87
CA SER A 681 8.29 35.73 34.52
C SER A 681 8.13 36.87 35.54
N GLU A 682 8.27 36.56 36.84
CA GLU A 682 8.26 37.58 37.89
C GLU A 682 9.49 38.47 37.84
N SER A 683 10.66 37.89 37.57
CA SER A 683 11.91 38.65 37.40
C SER A 683 11.83 39.62 36.21
N LEU A 684 11.23 39.19 35.09
CA LEU A 684 10.95 40.05 33.93
C LEU A 684 9.93 41.16 34.23
N SER A 685 8.95 40.87 35.08
CA SER A 685 7.96 41.86 35.52
C SER A 685 8.58 42.96 36.37
N GLN A 686 9.58 42.62 37.19
CA GLN A 686 10.33 43.57 38.01
C GLN A 686 11.35 44.39 37.20
N SER A 687 11.95 43.81 36.15
CA SER A 687 12.94 44.50 35.30
C SER A 687 12.32 45.44 34.25
N GLY A 688 10.99 45.40 34.05
CA GLY A 688 10.28 46.17 33.02
C GLY A 688 10.35 45.55 31.61
N SER A 689 11.08 44.43 31.43
CA SER A 689 11.27 43.74 30.15
C SER A 689 10.20 42.68 29.83
N ASN A 690 9.17 42.51 30.69
CA ASN A 690 8.06 41.55 30.49
C ASN A 690 7.27 41.77 29.17
N LYS A 691 7.50 42.86 28.45
CA LYS A 691 6.89 43.09 27.14
C LYS A 691 7.56 42.33 26.00
N GLU A 692 8.79 41.81 26.18
CA GLU A 692 9.55 41.24 25.07
C GLU A 692 9.58 39.71 25.02
N ILE A 693 9.53 39.03 26.17
CA ILE A 693 9.67 37.56 26.27
C ILE A 693 8.40 36.95 26.86
N GLY A 694 7.91 35.89 26.20
CA GLY A 694 6.78 35.08 26.62
C GLY A 694 7.18 33.64 26.95
N PHE A 695 6.27 32.88 27.58
CA PHE A 695 6.47 31.48 27.95
C PHE A 695 5.25 30.64 27.58
N MET A 696 5.49 29.39 27.19
CA MET A 696 4.45 28.37 27.03
C MET A 696 4.56 27.29 28.12
N ASP A 697 3.44 26.64 28.39
CA ASP A 697 3.34 25.63 29.41
C ASP A 697 3.81 24.25 28.91
N PRO A 698 4.87 23.68 29.51
CA PRO A 698 5.37 22.36 29.10
C PRO A 698 4.37 21.22 29.32
N GLU A 699 3.42 21.36 30.25
CA GLU A 699 2.36 20.35 30.46
C GLU A 699 1.37 20.31 29.28
N CYS A 700 1.16 21.44 28.61
CA CYS A 700 0.24 21.55 27.47
C CYS A 700 0.94 21.27 26.14
N ILE A 701 2.29 21.20 26.12
CA ILE A 701 3.12 20.95 24.94
C ILE A 701 4.08 19.78 25.22
N ASN A 702 3.50 18.63 25.57
CA ASN A 702 4.24 17.38 25.66
C ASN A 702 3.60 16.30 24.76
N ILE A 703 4.40 15.27 24.45
CA ILE A 703 3.97 14.21 23.52
C ILE A 703 2.81 13.39 24.07
N SER A 704 2.74 13.17 25.38
CA SER A 704 1.63 12.46 26.00
C SER A 704 0.30 13.16 25.70
N GLN A 705 0.26 14.49 25.80
CA GLN A 705 -0.93 15.30 25.48
C GLN A 705 -1.26 15.29 23.98
N LEU A 706 -0.24 15.22 23.12
CA LEU A 706 -0.43 15.05 21.66
C LEU A 706 -1.06 13.70 21.31
N GLU A 707 -0.66 12.64 22.02
CA GLU A 707 -1.20 11.28 21.85
C GLU A 707 -2.64 11.18 22.39
N GLU A 708 -2.97 11.90 23.47
CA GLU A 708 -4.33 11.97 24.01
C GLU A 708 -5.27 12.82 23.16
N SER A 709 -4.87 14.04 22.79
CA SER A 709 -5.68 14.96 21.99
C SER A 709 -4.87 16.01 21.26
N ARG A 710 -4.48 15.70 20.02
CA ARG A 710 -3.84 16.64 19.07
C ARG A 710 -4.57 17.99 19.00
N GLN A 711 -5.91 17.97 19.02
CA GLN A 711 -6.73 19.18 18.90
C GLN A 711 -6.58 20.11 20.12
N GLN A 712 -6.52 19.58 21.34
CA GLN A 712 -6.33 20.39 22.55
C GLN A 712 -4.96 21.10 22.56
N VAL A 713 -3.92 20.42 22.08
CA VAL A 713 -2.58 21.00 21.97
C VAL A 713 -2.56 22.12 20.94
N ILE A 714 -3.18 21.94 19.77
CA ILE A 714 -3.32 23.00 18.76
C ILE A 714 -4.10 24.20 19.34
N GLU A 715 -5.23 23.95 20.00
CA GLU A 715 -6.05 25.02 20.60
C GLU A 715 -5.28 25.81 21.68
N TYR A 716 -4.49 25.12 22.50
CA TYR A 716 -3.62 25.76 23.48
C TYR A 716 -2.55 26.63 22.81
N ILE A 717 -1.82 26.09 21.83
CA ILE A 717 -0.75 26.85 21.14
C ILE A 717 -1.34 28.08 20.45
N VAL A 718 -2.48 27.94 19.77
CA VAL A 718 -3.17 29.08 19.13
C VAL A 718 -3.60 30.12 20.15
N ALA A 719 -4.14 29.71 21.31
CA ALA A 719 -4.51 30.64 22.37
C ALA A 719 -3.29 31.35 22.96
N ALA A 720 -2.21 30.63 23.26
CA ALA A 720 -0.97 31.17 23.79
C ALA A 720 -0.32 32.18 22.82
N LEU A 721 -0.30 31.89 21.51
CA LEU A 721 0.21 32.81 20.48
C LEU A 721 -0.63 34.09 20.35
N LYS A 722 -1.95 34.00 20.55
CA LYS A 722 -2.85 35.17 20.51
C LYS A 722 -2.65 36.07 21.73
N GLU A 723 -2.60 35.49 22.93
CA GLU A 723 -2.41 36.24 24.17
C GLU A 723 -1.00 36.85 24.27
N GLN A 724 -0.01 36.22 23.64
CA GLN A 724 1.39 36.66 23.64
C GLN A 724 1.83 37.25 22.30
N CYS A 725 0.90 37.83 21.54
CA CYS A 725 1.19 38.39 20.20
C CYS A 725 2.08 39.66 20.24
N ASP A 726 2.20 40.30 21.41
CA ASP A 726 3.07 41.44 21.68
C ASP A 726 4.54 41.03 21.93
N LYS A 727 4.80 39.74 22.19
CA LYS A 727 6.14 39.25 22.55
C LYS A 727 7.03 39.09 21.31
N ARG A 728 8.30 39.46 21.45
CA ARG A 728 9.33 39.25 20.41
C ARG A 728 9.78 37.79 20.34
N ILE A 729 9.85 37.14 21.49
CA ILE A 729 10.24 35.73 21.63
C ILE A 729 9.29 35.04 22.58
N ILE A 730 8.92 33.79 22.27
CA ILE A 730 8.22 32.91 23.18
C ILE A 730 9.09 31.68 23.43
N LEU A 731 9.36 31.39 24.70
CA LEU A 731 10.12 30.23 25.16
C LEU A 731 9.16 29.09 25.45
N ALA A 732 9.32 27.98 24.75
CA ALA A 732 8.47 26.79 24.88
C ALA A 732 9.31 25.56 25.21
N PRO A 733 9.55 25.29 26.51
CA PRO A 733 10.11 24.02 26.95
C PRO A 733 9.17 22.88 26.55
N CYS A 734 9.71 21.87 25.89
CA CYS A 734 8.96 20.72 25.41
C CYS A 734 9.57 19.44 25.97
N TYR A 735 8.71 18.48 26.30
CA TYR A 735 9.11 17.20 26.87
C TYR A 735 8.71 16.02 25.98
N LYS A 736 9.68 15.12 25.75
CA LYS A 736 9.54 13.88 24.96
C LYS A 736 10.23 12.74 25.69
N THR A 737 9.48 11.72 26.14
CA THR A 737 10.04 10.42 26.60
C THR A 737 11.37 10.55 27.37
N SER A 738 11.34 11.26 28.50
CA SER A 738 12.52 11.53 29.36
C SER A 738 13.58 12.49 28.82
N HIS A 739 13.28 13.29 27.79
CA HIS A 739 14.16 14.29 27.21
C HIS A 739 13.49 15.67 27.16
N TRP A 740 14.23 16.70 27.59
CA TRP A 740 13.81 18.09 27.57
C TRP A 740 14.59 18.87 26.50
N PHE A 741 13.87 19.67 25.72
CA PHE A 741 14.46 20.61 24.77
C PHE A 741 13.66 21.91 24.76
N LEU A 742 14.25 22.98 24.22
CA LEU A 742 13.64 24.31 24.22
C LEU A 742 13.39 24.78 22.79
N PHE A 743 12.14 25.15 22.50
CA PHE A 743 11.81 25.93 21.31
C PHE A 743 11.84 27.42 21.65
N VAL A 744 12.60 28.17 20.85
CA VAL A 744 12.64 29.62 20.89
C VAL A 744 11.89 30.12 19.66
N ILE A 745 10.68 30.61 19.89
CA ILE A 745 9.71 30.94 18.85
C ILE A 745 9.74 32.44 18.61
N LEU A 746 9.93 32.86 17.36
CA LEU A 746 9.86 34.26 16.95
C LEU A 746 8.57 34.47 16.13
N PRO A 747 7.44 34.81 16.78
CA PRO A 747 6.12 34.78 16.15
C PRO A 747 5.97 35.79 15.00
N PHE A 748 6.65 36.94 15.06
CA PHE A 748 6.56 37.98 14.04
C PHE A 748 7.22 37.60 12.70
N ILE A 749 8.30 36.81 12.73
CA ILE A 749 9.06 36.42 11.53
C ILE A 749 8.84 34.95 11.12
N GLY A 750 8.03 34.19 11.87
CA GLY A 750 7.72 32.80 11.58
C GLY A 750 8.94 31.87 11.63
N ARG A 751 9.77 32.00 12.69
CA ARG A 751 10.94 31.12 12.89
C ARG A 751 10.91 30.44 14.25
N VAL A 752 11.38 29.20 14.31
CA VAL A 752 11.59 28.45 15.55
C VAL A 752 13.03 27.97 15.59
N TYR A 753 13.75 28.35 16.64
CA TYR A 753 15.08 27.83 16.93
C TYR A 753 14.99 26.70 17.96
N ILE A 754 15.71 25.62 17.69
CA ILE A 754 15.76 24.43 18.53
C ILE A 754 17.04 24.47 19.35
N LEU A 755 16.89 24.55 20.67
CA LEU A 755 17.99 24.42 21.62
C LEU A 755 17.86 23.07 22.31
N ASP A 756 18.73 22.14 21.94
CA ASP A 756 18.75 20.78 22.46
C ASP A 756 20.17 20.42 22.90
N SER A 757 20.37 20.21 24.21
CA SER A 757 21.69 19.87 24.76
C SER A 757 22.14 18.45 24.41
N LEU A 758 21.22 17.57 24.00
CA LEU A 758 21.50 16.23 23.48
C LEU A 758 20.71 16.06 22.17
N PRO A 759 21.35 16.32 21.01
CA PRO A 759 20.66 16.54 19.75
C PRO A 759 19.92 15.29 19.31
N GLU A 760 18.62 15.23 19.64
CA GLU A 760 17.73 14.17 19.23
C GLU A 760 16.80 14.65 18.12
N PRO A 761 16.38 13.75 17.21
CA PRO A 761 15.38 14.11 16.22
C PRO A 761 14.04 14.43 16.92
N ILE A 762 13.62 15.69 16.81
CA ILE A 762 12.29 16.15 17.21
C ILE A 762 11.25 15.39 16.38
N PRO A 763 10.19 14.85 17.00
CA PRO A 763 9.11 14.18 16.28
C PRO A 763 8.45 15.11 15.27
N ASN A 764 8.24 14.61 14.06
CA ASN A 764 7.50 15.33 13.03
C ASN A 764 6.08 15.70 13.49
N SER A 765 5.44 14.85 14.31
CA SER A 765 4.11 15.12 14.88
C SER A 765 4.06 16.40 15.72
N LEU A 766 5.11 16.70 16.48
CA LEU A 766 5.20 17.94 17.26
C LEU A 766 5.42 19.15 16.33
N LYS A 767 6.29 19.02 15.33
CA LYS A 767 6.52 20.09 14.33
C LYS A 767 5.25 20.41 13.54
N GLU A 768 4.53 19.39 13.09
CA GLU A 768 3.25 19.53 12.38
C GLU A 768 2.21 20.31 13.19
N VAL A 769 2.12 20.05 14.50
CA VAL A 769 1.18 20.75 15.37
C VAL A 769 1.53 22.23 15.54
N PHE A 770 2.81 22.58 15.68
CA PHE A 770 3.23 23.98 15.64
C PHE A 770 2.94 24.62 14.28
N GLU A 771 3.23 23.95 13.17
CA GLU A 771 2.94 24.46 11.82
C GLU A 771 1.45 24.69 11.58
N GLU A 772 0.60 23.79 12.06
CA GLU A 772 -0.86 23.88 11.97
C GLU A 772 -1.41 25.02 12.85
N ALA A 773 -0.91 25.14 14.10
CA ALA A 773 -1.27 26.24 14.99
C ALA A 773 -0.84 27.61 14.43
N PHE A 774 0.36 27.71 13.83
CA PHE A 774 0.84 28.94 13.21
C PHE A 774 0.01 29.33 11.97
N LYS A 775 -0.39 28.37 11.13
CA LYS A 775 -1.35 28.61 10.05
C LYS A 775 -2.65 29.20 10.58
N SER A 776 -3.23 28.58 11.62
CA SER A 776 -4.45 29.09 12.25
C SER A 776 -4.28 30.47 12.89
N TYR A 777 -3.11 30.77 13.45
CA TYR A 777 -2.79 32.07 14.05
C TYR A 777 -2.69 33.18 12.98
N TYR A 778 -1.92 32.97 11.90
CA TYR A 778 -1.76 33.97 10.83
C TYR A 778 -3.06 34.22 10.04
N HIS A 779 -3.91 33.20 9.87
CA HIS A 779 -5.22 33.36 9.23
C HIS A 779 -6.15 34.32 9.99
N VAL A 780 -6.00 34.43 11.32
CA VAL A 780 -6.90 35.23 12.17
C VAL A 780 -6.34 36.63 12.48
N GLY A 781 -5.01 36.81 12.50
CA GLY A 781 -4.39 38.02 13.04
C GLY A 781 -3.64 38.96 12.07
N TYR A 782 -3.04 38.46 10.97
CA TYR A 782 -2.12 39.26 10.14
C TYR A 782 -2.20 38.91 8.64
N PRO A 783 -2.89 39.72 7.80
CA PRO A 783 -3.16 39.40 6.40
C PRO A 783 -1.93 39.30 5.48
N THR A 784 -0.80 39.87 5.88
CA THR A 784 0.40 40.07 5.03
C THR A 784 1.37 38.88 5.00
N GLN A 785 1.15 37.84 5.82
CA GLN A 785 2.00 36.64 5.91
C GLN A 785 1.25 35.33 5.61
N LYS A 786 0.14 35.39 4.85
CA LYS A 786 -0.74 34.23 4.57
C LYS A 786 -0.02 32.99 3.99
N ASP A 787 1.16 33.14 3.41
CA ASP A 787 1.93 32.05 2.79
C ASP A 787 3.30 31.75 3.46
N SER A 788 3.60 32.31 4.64
CA SER A 788 4.88 32.04 5.29
C SER A 788 4.89 30.69 6.00
N ILE A 789 5.56 29.71 5.40
CA ILE A 789 5.92 28.43 6.04
C ILE A 789 6.79 28.73 7.26
N LEU A 790 6.44 28.17 8.43
CA LEU A 790 7.23 28.22 9.65
C LEU A 790 8.62 27.61 9.39
N LYS A 791 9.68 28.37 9.64
CA LYS A 791 11.06 27.90 9.38
C LYS A 791 11.71 27.40 10.67
N TRP A 792 12.14 26.13 10.64
CA TRP A 792 12.86 25.48 11.73
C TRP A 792 14.37 25.65 11.55
N HIS A 793 15.06 26.01 12.62
CA HIS A 793 16.50 26.18 12.64
C HIS A 793 17.11 25.45 13.84
N ASP A 794 18.06 24.56 13.60
CA ASP A 794 18.86 23.97 14.67
C ASP A 794 19.87 25.00 15.17
N PHE A 795 19.91 25.22 16.49
CA PHE A 795 20.82 26.18 17.11
C PHE A 795 21.99 25.45 17.78
N LYS A 796 23.20 25.99 17.64
CA LYS A 796 24.37 25.44 18.34
C LYS A 796 24.33 25.90 19.81
N CYS A 797 24.06 24.98 20.73
CA CYS A 797 24.00 25.23 22.16
C CYS A 797 24.95 24.30 22.95
N PRO A 798 25.27 24.64 24.22
CA PRO A 798 26.00 23.76 25.14
C PRO A 798 25.50 22.32 25.13
N ARG A 799 26.44 21.38 25.03
CA ARG A 799 26.14 19.94 25.10
C ARG A 799 26.25 19.43 26.53
N GLN A 800 25.30 18.59 26.91
CA GLN A 800 25.35 17.92 28.21
C GLN A 800 26.35 16.74 28.19
N PRO A 801 27.10 16.52 29.28
CA PRO A 801 28.00 15.37 29.44
C PRO A 801 27.25 14.07 29.77
N GLU A 802 26.12 14.15 30.46
CA GLU A 802 25.31 13.01 30.89
C GLU A 802 23.91 13.07 30.26
N PHE A 803 23.15 11.96 30.29
CA PHE A 803 21.85 11.87 29.61
C PHE A 803 20.69 12.50 30.40
N VAL A 804 20.85 12.72 31.71
CA VAL A 804 19.78 13.15 32.62
C VAL A 804 19.70 14.67 32.81
N GLU A 805 20.68 15.42 32.30
CA GLU A 805 20.84 16.85 32.61
C GLU A 805 20.02 17.77 31.69
N CYS A 806 19.28 17.24 30.71
CA CYS A 806 18.59 18.01 29.67
C CYS A 806 17.66 19.09 30.25
N GLY A 807 16.91 18.78 31.31
CA GLY A 807 16.05 19.75 31.99
C GLY A 807 16.81 20.89 32.64
N TYR A 808 17.97 20.60 33.25
CA TYR A 808 18.84 21.61 33.85
C TYR A 808 19.40 22.56 32.78
N TYR A 809 19.82 22.01 31.64
CA TYR A 809 20.28 22.79 30.49
C TYR A 809 19.17 23.67 29.92
N VAL A 810 17.93 23.17 29.82
CA VAL A 810 16.77 23.98 29.40
C VAL A 810 16.51 25.14 30.37
N CYS A 811 16.59 24.92 31.68
CA CYS A 811 16.51 26.00 32.67
C CYS A 811 17.64 27.03 32.49
N CYS A 812 18.89 26.58 32.30
CA CYS A 812 20.02 27.46 32.04
C CYS A 812 19.86 28.25 30.72
N PHE A 813 19.41 27.62 29.64
CA PHE A 813 19.12 28.28 28.36
C PHE A 813 18.07 29.38 28.54
N MET A 814 16.96 29.08 29.22
CA MET A 814 15.92 30.08 29.48
C MET A 814 16.46 31.23 30.33
N ASN A 815 17.24 30.94 31.38
CA ASN A 815 17.83 31.96 32.24
C ASN A 815 18.77 32.89 31.47
N GLU A 816 19.70 32.36 30.68
CA GLU A 816 20.61 33.16 29.86
C GLU A 816 19.86 33.99 28.82
N ILE A 817 18.86 33.42 28.15
CA ILE A 817 18.03 34.17 27.20
C ILE A 817 17.30 35.31 27.93
N VAL A 818 16.70 35.06 29.09
CA VAL A 818 15.95 36.08 29.82
C VAL A 818 16.83 37.24 30.30
N PHE A 819 18.03 36.97 30.78
CA PHE A 819 18.90 38.01 31.36
C PHE A 819 19.84 38.68 30.34
N ASN A 820 20.12 38.05 29.19
CA ASN A 820 21.02 38.59 28.16
C ASN A 820 20.30 39.06 26.88
N PHE A 821 18.96 39.03 26.82
CA PHE A 821 18.22 39.45 25.64
C PHE A 821 18.33 40.97 25.41
N SER A 822 18.87 41.36 24.25
CA SER A 822 19.04 42.76 23.85
C SER A 822 18.10 43.19 22.71
N GLY A 823 16.94 42.55 22.56
CA GLY A 823 15.91 42.89 21.57
C GLY A 823 16.07 42.23 20.19
N ILE A 824 17.21 41.62 19.87
CA ILE A 824 17.46 40.79 18.69
C ILE A 824 18.00 39.46 19.20
N PHE A 825 17.45 38.32 18.76
CA PHE A 825 17.99 36.99 19.11
C PHE A 825 19.31 36.75 18.35
N PRO A 826 20.50 36.88 18.97
CA PRO A 826 21.78 36.65 18.33
C PRO A 826 22.20 35.17 18.41
N MET A 827 23.05 34.74 17.48
CA MET A 827 23.64 33.39 17.45
C MET A 827 24.63 33.08 18.59
N CYS A 828 24.90 34.02 19.51
CA CYS A 828 26.00 33.95 20.48
C CYS A 828 25.58 34.13 21.97
N LEU A 829 24.33 33.85 22.32
CA LEU A 829 23.81 34.08 23.69
C LEU A 829 24.23 33.05 24.74
N LEU A 830 24.64 31.86 24.31
CA LEU A 830 24.93 30.75 25.20
C LEU A 830 26.45 30.54 25.31
N PRO A 831 26.96 30.15 26.48
CA PRO A 831 28.37 29.76 26.63
C PRO A 831 28.70 28.51 25.80
N ASP A 832 29.97 28.12 25.73
CA ASP A 832 30.36 26.88 25.04
C ASP A 832 29.97 25.62 25.83
N SER A 833 29.94 25.70 27.16
CA SER A 833 29.57 24.61 28.09
C SER A 833 29.09 25.18 29.43
N TYR A 834 28.26 24.44 30.15
CA TYR A 834 27.92 24.74 31.55
C TYR A 834 28.79 23.92 32.51
N SER A 835 29.29 24.56 33.57
CA SER A 835 29.98 23.87 34.66
C SER A 835 28.97 23.30 35.67
N THR A 836 29.41 22.35 36.49
CA THR A 836 28.61 21.85 37.63
C THR A 836 28.21 22.98 38.60
N GLY A 837 29.02 24.03 38.71
CA GLY A 837 28.71 25.23 39.49
C GLY A 837 27.55 26.05 38.93
N ASP A 838 27.36 26.09 37.61
CA ASP A 838 26.26 26.82 36.97
C ASP A 838 24.92 26.12 37.21
N ILE A 839 24.91 24.79 37.16
CA ILE A 839 23.74 23.96 37.49
C ILE A 839 23.37 24.13 38.97
N GLU A 840 24.37 24.11 39.87
CA GLU A 840 24.14 24.30 41.31
C GLU A 840 23.61 25.70 41.63
N LYS A 841 24.10 26.74 40.94
CA LYS A 841 23.58 28.11 41.05
C LYS A 841 22.11 28.21 40.60
N MET A 842 21.74 27.49 39.55
CA MET A 842 20.35 27.42 39.09
C MET A 842 19.46 26.75 40.15
N LYS A 843 19.86 25.60 40.70
CA LYS A 843 19.12 24.92 41.78
C LYS A 843 18.96 25.79 43.02
N GLU A 844 20.02 26.49 43.43
CA GLU A 844 19.99 27.39 44.57
C GLU A 844 19.02 28.56 44.33
N THR A 845 18.93 29.03 43.09
CA THR A 845 18.00 30.10 42.69
C THR A 845 16.56 29.62 42.68
N TRP A 846 16.32 28.44 42.13
CA TRP A 846 15.01 27.78 42.18
C TRP A 846 14.57 27.54 43.62
N ALA A 847 15.45 26.98 44.47
CA ALA A 847 15.15 26.70 45.87
C ALA A 847 14.82 27.96 46.66
N ARG A 848 15.54 29.07 46.42
CA ARG A 848 15.25 30.37 47.02
C ARG A 848 13.82 30.83 46.69
N TYR A 849 13.46 30.79 45.41
CA TYR A 849 12.13 31.21 44.94
C TYR A 849 11.01 30.37 45.57
N VAL A 850 11.20 29.05 45.66
CA VAL A 850 10.22 28.16 46.30
C VAL A 850 10.12 28.45 47.79
N VAL A 851 11.23 28.59 48.51
CA VAL A 851 11.23 28.96 49.93
C VAL A 851 10.46 30.26 50.16
N GLU A 852 10.72 31.29 49.37
CA GLU A 852 10.07 32.60 49.51
C GLU A 852 8.56 32.56 49.23
N ASN A 853 8.11 31.74 48.28
CA ASN A 853 6.69 31.67 47.91
C ASN A 853 5.90 30.64 48.73
N VAL A 854 6.51 29.53 49.13
CA VAL A 854 5.92 28.58 50.09
C VAL A 854 5.79 29.23 51.47
N CYS A 855 6.77 30.03 51.92
CA CYS A 855 6.65 30.79 53.17
C CYS A 855 5.51 31.82 53.15
N LYS A 856 5.15 32.40 51.99
CA LYS A 856 3.98 33.30 51.87
C LYS A 856 2.66 32.55 51.99
N ILE A 857 2.60 31.28 51.55
CA ILE A 857 1.41 30.43 51.67
C ILE A 857 1.23 29.99 53.13
N VAL A 858 2.31 29.55 53.78
CA VAL A 858 2.30 29.12 55.19
C VAL A 858 2.00 30.26 56.17
N ASN A 859 2.47 31.49 55.89
CA ASN A 859 2.23 32.66 56.76
C ASN A 859 0.91 33.40 56.48
N ASN A 860 0.18 33.08 55.41
CA ASN A 860 -1.17 33.64 55.16
C ASN A 860 -2.29 32.76 55.73
N GLU A 861 -1.97 31.55 56.20
CA GLU A 861 -2.89 30.65 56.92
C GLU A 861 -2.66 30.64 58.45
N SER A 862 -1.83 31.56 58.97
CA SER A 862 -1.58 31.77 60.41
C SER A 862 -2.25 33.02 60.95
#